data_AF-A0A7C9PR55-F1
#
_entry.id   AF-A0A7C9PR55-F1
#
_cell.length_a   1.000
_cell.length_b   1.000
_cell.length_c   1.000
_cell.angle_alpha   90.00
_cell.angle_beta   90.00
_cell.angle_gamma   90.00
#
_symmetry.space_group_name_H-M   'P 1'
#
loop_
_entity.id
_entity.type
_entity.pdbx_description
1 polymer ?
#
loop_
_entity_poly.entity_id
_entity_poly.type
_entity_poly.pdbx_seq_one_letter_code
_entity_poly.pdbx_strand_id
1 'polypeptide(L)'
;MTEAKNYKDTVSLPQTGFEMRANAAKREPAIQAFWAENQIYEQLSQENPGPIFILHDGPPYANGSLHIGHALNKTLKDIINRYQLLQGRKVRYIPGWDCHGMPIELKVLKQMKPEDRETLTPLKLRQKAKKFALKAVTEQSKDFQRYGVWGDWDYPYLTLQPEYEAAQIGVFGEMVLKGYIYRGLKPVHWSPSSKTALAEAELEYPDNHVSRSIYVAFPIVALAPTLPPDWQKYLPNLSAAIWTTTPWTIPGNLATSVNPGLTYAVVKMGEEEKYLIVAADLVDRLSEVLATKLTVEATAKGAALEHCCYRHPIFDRESEIVIGGDYVTTDSGTGLVHTAPGHGLEDYGVGQRYGLPIFAPVDESGNFTEEAGQFAGLNVLGSGNAAVIGALEGVGALLKEEAYNHKYPYDWRTKEPTIFRATEQWFASVEGFREMALEAIEDVQWIPAKGQNRITAMVGDRSDWCISRQRSWGLPIPVFYEEETGEPLLNQETIAHVQAVFAEKGSDAWWYMAVEALLPEAYRDNGKKYRKGTDTMDVWFDSGSSWAAVVGVREGLSYPVDIYLEGSDQHRGWFQSSLLTSVATKGRSPYNTVLTHGFVLDEQGRKMSKSLGNVVDPKVVIEGGKNKKEEPAFGADVLRLWVSSVDYSSDVTLSKNIVKQMADIYRKIRNTARFLLGNLYDFDPQRDAVPYEELPDLDKYMLHRMTEVFAEVTDAFESYQFFRFFQTVQNFCVVDLSNFYLDSGKDRLYISGANAYRRRSCQTVLAIAVENLARAIAPVLCHTAEDIWQNLPYSTPYKSVFQSGWLTIEAEWHNPELAKLWQALREIRDPVNQVLESARQNKMLGSSLEAKVLLYTPDAQLSEKLKALNKSDRAPDNGSYGNTSTAEEGQPQSEQTPEASTPTAAVAETAIPVGEKAQDSSFSFNSLGKVLFLLPSLPYAIEEFIGKYQRAIVTVALLLGTALAVDLTAAVLSAVNSIPGLPTLFELIGIGYSFWFVCRYLILAATRQELGQKIATWQEEIAGKQEASAELSAQATSPSSLPEEKVVSPETSVPEEMPASSPLPEKPEPEEQKASLAGNGVDELRYLFICSQVELLDSPSALAELEYKMVSDNLAVGVVKADGVKCDRCWNYSTRVGENPEHPTICERCVSALAGDF
;
A
#
# COMPACT_ATOMS: atom_id res chain seq x y z
N MET A 1 57.00 -43.92 -14.85
CA MET A 1 56.20 -42.69 -14.64
C MET A 1 54.76 -43.11 -14.64
N THR A 2 54.06 -42.95 -13.53
CA THR A 2 52.60 -43.05 -13.47
C THR A 2 51.97 -41.82 -14.13
N GLU A 3 50.77 -41.95 -14.68
CA GLU A 3 50.02 -40.82 -15.19
C GLU A 3 49.66 -39.85 -14.05
N ALA A 4 49.62 -38.54 -14.35
CA ALA A 4 49.28 -37.53 -13.36
C ALA A 4 47.77 -37.62 -13.04
N LYS A 5 47.42 -38.22 -11.89
CA LYS A 5 46.04 -38.26 -11.36
C LYS A 5 45.45 -36.84 -11.35
N ASN A 6 44.41 -36.58 -12.14
CA ASN A 6 43.75 -35.28 -12.14
C ASN A 6 42.83 -35.15 -10.91
N TYR A 7 43.38 -34.70 -9.77
CA TYR A 7 42.63 -34.61 -8.52
C TYR A 7 41.39 -33.71 -8.57
N LYS A 8 41.28 -32.82 -9.56
CA LYS A 8 40.10 -31.95 -9.74
C LYS A 8 38.82 -32.75 -10.03
N ASP A 9 38.95 -33.92 -10.64
CA ASP A 9 37.82 -34.79 -10.99
C ASP A 9 37.35 -35.62 -9.77
N THR A 10 38.08 -35.53 -8.64
CA THR A 10 37.75 -36.20 -7.37
C THR A 10 37.05 -35.27 -6.36
N VAL A 11 36.51 -34.15 -6.85
CA VAL A 11 35.87 -33.08 -6.06
C VAL A 11 34.34 -33.17 -6.23
N SER A 12 33.60 -33.13 -5.13
CA SER A 12 32.14 -33.33 -5.10
C SER A 12 31.39 -32.09 -5.58
N LEU A 13 31.37 -31.87 -6.90
CA LEU A 13 30.76 -30.69 -7.53
C LEU A 13 29.21 -30.75 -7.56
N PRO A 14 28.50 -29.60 -7.50
CA PRO A 14 27.03 -29.59 -7.43
C PRO A 14 26.31 -30.12 -8.68
N GLN A 15 25.33 -31.00 -8.49
CA GLN A 15 24.53 -31.63 -9.54
C GLN A 15 23.03 -31.43 -9.26
N THR A 16 22.26 -30.92 -10.22
CA THR A 16 20.79 -30.81 -10.12
C THR A 16 20.17 -30.55 -11.50
N GLY A 17 18.97 -31.08 -11.73
CA GLY A 17 18.14 -30.75 -12.90
C GLY A 17 17.59 -29.32 -12.89
N PHE A 18 17.62 -28.65 -11.74
CA PHE A 18 17.07 -27.30 -11.58
C PHE A 18 17.88 -26.27 -12.37
N GLU A 19 17.29 -25.73 -13.44
CA GLU A 19 17.95 -24.79 -14.35
C GLU A 19 18.25 -23.44 -13.68
N MET A 20 19.44 -22.88 -13.95
CA MET A 20 19.85 -21.54 -13.47
C MET A 20 18.95 -20.41 -14.00
N ARG A 21 18.28 -20.61 -15.14
CA ARG A 21 17.23 -19.73 -15.66
C ARG A 21 15.91 -20.47 -15.58
N ALA A 22 14.88 -19.84 -15.03
CA ALA A 22 13.57 -20.47 -14.84
C ALA A 22 12.82 -20.82 -16.15
N ASN A 23 13.24 -20.26 -17.29
CA ASN A 23 12.57 -20.43 -18.59
C ASN A 23 11.03 -20.25 -18.48
N ALA A 24 10.61 -19.23 -17.73
CA ALA A 24 9.28 -19.05 -17.16
C ALA A 24 8.13 -19.19 -18.16
N ALA A 25 8.30 -18.69 -19.39
CA ALA A 25 7.34 -18.83 -20.49
C ALA A 25 7.02 -20.29 -20.89
N LYS A 26 7.79 -21.28 -20.42
CA LYS A 26 7.51 -22.72 -20.53
C LYS A 26 7.28 -23.38 -19.17
N ARG A 27 8.10 -23.08 -18.15
CA ARG A 27 8.04 -23.79 -16.86
C ARG A 27 6.82 -23.39 -16.02
N GLU A 28 6.41 -22.12 -16.01
CA GLU A 28 5.22 -21.71 -15.26
C GLU A 28 3.93 -22.37 -15.81
N PRO A 29 3.64 -22.38 -17.13
CA PRO A 29 2.49 -23.12 -17.65
C PRO A 29 2.53 -24.63 -17.40
N ALA A 30 3.72 -25.26 -17.41
CA ALA A 30 3.86 -26.67 -17.08
C ALA A 30 3.57 -26.97 -15.60
N ILE A 31 3.91 -26.05 -14.70
CA ILE A 31 3.58 -26.12 -13.27
C ILE A 31 2.09 -25.86 -13.03
N GLN A 32 1.51 -24.88 -13.73
CA GLN A 32 0.06 -24.61 -13.70
C GLN A 32 -0.75 -25.83 -14.17
N ALA A 33 -0.30 -26.51 -15.23
CA ALA A 33 -0.88 -27.78 -15.68
C ALA A 33 -0.75 -28.88 -14.62
N PHE A 34 0.44 -29.09 -14.04
CA PHE A 34 0.67 -30.07 -12.98
C PHE A 34 -0.26 -29.88 -11.76
N TRP A 35 -0.49 -28.63 -11.33
CA TRP A 35 -1.40 -28.32 -10.22
C TRP A 35 -2.85 -28.72 -10.53
N ALA A 36 -3.32 -28.44 -11.75
CA ALA A 36 -4.66 -28.81 -12.19
C ALA A 36 -4.81 -30.33 -12.41
N GLU A 37 -3.83 -30.98 -13.05
CA GLU A 37 -3.78 -32.43 -13.28
C GLU A 37 -3.77 -33.24 -11.98
N ASN A 38 -3.19 -32.70 -10.90
CA ASN A 38 -3.18 -33.32 -9.57
C ASN A 38 -4.24 -32.76 -8.62
N GLN A 39 -5.09 -31.83 -9.06
CA GLN A 39 -6.17 -31.19 -8.29
C GLN A 39 -5.71 -30.60 -6.94
N ILE A 40 -4.54 -29.94 -6.94
CA ILE A 40 -3.86 -29.48 -5.72
C ILE A 40 -4.67 -28.39 -4.99
N TYR A 41 -5.27 -27.45 -5.72
CA TYR A 41 -6.11 -26.40 -5.11
C TYR A 41 -7.42 -26.98 -4.57
N GLU A 42 -8.02 -27.92 -5.30
CA GLU A 42 -9.30 -28.54 -4.97
C GLU A 42 -9.19 -29.40 -3.71
N GLN A 43 -8.11 -30.19 -3.59
CA GLN A 43 -7.78 -30.94 -2.37
C GLN A 43 -7.57 -29.98 -1.19
N LEU A 44 -6.65 -29.02 -1.29
CA LEU A 44 -6.32 -28.13 -0.18
C LEU A 44 -7.49 -27.23 0.24
N SER A 45 -8.36 -26.81 -0.68
CA SER A 45 -9.55 -26.01 -0.36
C SER A 45 -10.67 -26.81 0.34
N GLN A 46 -10.67 -28.14 0.24
CA GLN A 46 -11.74 -29.02 0.76
C GLN A 46 -11.31 -29.92 1.93
N GLU A 47 -10.08 -30.44 1.89
CA GLU A 47 -9.58 -31.51 2.77
C GLU A 47 -8.72 -30.97 3.93
N ASN A 48 -8.20 -29.74 3.83
CA ASN A 48 -7.38 -29.11 4.87
C ASN A 48 -8.04 -29.17 6.27
N PRO A 49 -7.30 -29.47 7.35
CA PRO A 49 -7.90 -29.81 8.65
C PRO A 49 -8.49 -28.63 9.43
N GLY A 50 -8.07 -27.40 9.13
CA GLY A 50 -8.42 -26.19 9.85
C GLY A 50 -9.76 -25.55 9.42
N PRO A 51 -10.15 -24.44 10.08
CA PRO A 51 -11.38 -23.72 9.77
C PRO A 51 -11.38 -23.13 8.35
N ILE A 52 -12.56 -22.83 7.83
CA ILE A 52 -12.73 -22.14 6.55
C ILE A 52 -12.18 -20.71 6.66
N PHE A 53 -11.62 -20.19 5.57
CA PHE A 53 -11.23 -18.79 5.38
C PHE A 53 -11.81 -18.27 4.08
N ILE A 54 -12.44 -17.09 4.13
CA ILE A 54 -13.15 -16.51 2.99
C ILE A 54 -12.61 -15.10 2.75
N LEU A 55 -11.76 -14.98 1.73
CA LEU A 55 -11.56 -13.74 1.00
C LEU A 55 -12.64 -13.66 -0.06
N HIS A 56 -13.60 -12.74 0.09
CA HIS A 56 -14.62 -12.51 -0.95
C HIS A 56 -14.04 -11.58 -2.02
N ASP A 57 -14.26 -11.94 -3.28
CA ASP A 57 -13.69 -11.23 -4.42
C ASP A 57 -14.58 -10.07 -4.86
N GLY A 58 -14.09 -8.84 -4.81
CA GLY A 58 -14.76 -7.71 -5.46
C GLY A 58 -14.74 -7.90 -6.98
N PRO A 59 -15.89 -7.77 -7.66
CA PRO A 59 -16.05 -8.24 -9.03
C PRO A 59 -15.50 -7.23 -10.05
N PRO A 60 -14.36 -7.48 -10.74
CA PRO A 60 -13.90 -6.61 -11.82
C PRO A 60 -14.95 -6.49 -12.94
N TYR A 61 -15.06 -5.30 -13.52
CA TYR A 61 -15.95 -5.08 -14.66
C TYR A 61 -15.51 -5.90 -15.89
N ALA A 62 -16.44 -6.69 -16.43
CA ALA A 62 -16.29 -7.51 -17.64
C ALA A 62 -16.31 -6.65 -18.92
N ASN A 63 -15.39 -5.68 -19.04
CA ASN A 63 -15.45 -4.67 -20.11
C ASN A 63 -14.16 -4.48 -20.95
N GLY A 64 -13.04 -5.12 -20.62
CA GLY A 64 -11.81 -5.02 -21.43
C GLY A 64 -10.58 -5.70 -20.82
N SER A 65 -9.44 -5.62 -21.51
CA SER A 65 -8.15 -6.18 -21.06
C SER A 65 -7.74 -5.67 -19.68
N LEU A 66 -7.12 -6.55 -18.90
CA LEU A 66 -6.57 -6.22 -17.59
C LEU A 66 -5.41 -5.21 -17.68
N HIS A 67 -5.06 -4.63 -16.54
CA HIS A 67 -3.95 -3.69 -16.38
C HIS A 67 -3.25 -3.93 -15.04
N ILE A 68 -2.07 -3.32 -14.83
CA ILE A 68 -1.23 -3.60 -13.66
C ILE A 68 -1.94 -3.50 -12.30
N GLY A 69 -2.87 -2.55 -12.10
CA GLY A 69 -3.70 -2.51 -10.87
C GLY A 69 -4.56 -3.76 -10.61
N HIS A 70 -5.05 -4.44 -11.64
CA HIS A 70 -5.75 -5.73 -11.51
C HIS A 70 -4.77 -6.86 -11.12
N ALA A 71 -3.53 -6.80 -11.63
CA ALA A 71 -2.50 -7.77 -11.27
C ALA A 71 -2.01 -7.58 -9.82
N LEU A 72 -1.84 -6.34 -9.36
CA LEU A 72 -1.59 -6.01 -7.95
C LEU A 72 -2.70 -6.60 -7.06
N ASN A 73 -3.96 -6.24 -7.33
CA ASN A 73 -5.14 -6.69 -6.59
C ASN A 73 -5.22 -8.21 -6.47
N LYS A 74 -5.30 -8.93 -7.60
CA LYS A 74 -5.45 -10.40 -7.57
C LYS A 74 -4.23 -11.13 -7.01
N THR A 75 -3.02 -10.57 -7.16
CA THR A 75 -1.82 -11.16 -6.57
C THR A 75 -1.86 -11.04 -5.05
N LEU A 76 -2.24 -9.88 -4.49
CA LEU A 76 -2.40 -9.74 -3.03
C LEU A 76 -3.43 -10.73 -2.47
N LYS A 77 -4.58 -10.89 -3.15
CA LYS A 77 -5.59 -11.89 -2.79
C LYS A 77 -5.03 -13.32 -2.81
N ASP A 78 -4.30 -13.69 -3.86
CA ASP A 78 -3.71 -15.03 -4.01
C ASP A 78 -2.57 -15.30 -3.03
N ILE A 79 -1.76 -14.30 -2.68
CA ILE A 79 -0.74 -14.37 -1.63
C ILE A 79 -1.40 -14.72 -0.28
N ILE A 80 -2.47 -14.00 0.09
CA ILE A 80 -3.24 -14.27 1.32
C ILE A 80 -3.86 -15.66 1.29
N ASN A 81 -4.55 -16.01 0.19
CA ASN A 81 -5.21 -17.31 0.06
C ASN A 81 -4.22 -18.48 0.13
N ARG A 82 -3.06 -18.38 -0.54
CA ARG A 82 -2.00 -19.41 -0.47
C ARG A 82 -1.39 -19.52 0.93
N TYR A 83 -1.19 -18.40 1.62
CA TYR A 83 -0.72 -18.42 3.00
C TYR A 83 -1.71 -19.15 3.93
N GLN A 84 -3.01 -18.82 3.86
CA GLN A 84 -4.03 -19.46 4.68
C GLN A 84 -4.22 -20.96 4.32
N LEU A 85 -4.03 -21.36 3.05
CA LEU A 85 -3.96 -22.79 2.66
C LEU A 85 -2.76 -23.52 3.28
N LEU A 86 -1.58 -22.89 3.33
CA LEU A 86 -0.38 -23.46 3.96
C LEU A 86 -0.49 -23.54 5.50
N GLN A 87 -1.23 -22.60 6.11
CA GLN A 87 -1.67 -22.67 7.50
C GLN A 87 -2.79 -23.71 7.75
N GLY A 88 -3.10 -24.55 6.75
CA GLY A 88 -4.04 -25.65 6.89
C GLY A 88 -5.51 -25.24 6.99
N ARG A 89 -5.88 -24.00 6.64
CA ARG A 89 -7.29 -23.56 6.55
C ARG A 89 -7.90 -23.91 5.19
N LYS A 90 -9.22 -24.06 5.15
CA LYS A 90 -9.98 -24.33 3.91
C LYS A 90 -10.28 -23.01 3.19
N VAL A 91 -9.59 -22.74 2.08
CA VAL A 91 -9.78 -21.49 1.31
C VAL A 91 -10.52 -21.78 0.00
N ARG A 92 -11.82 -21.46 -0.07
CA ARG A 92 -12.59 -21.49 -1.32
C ARG A 92 -12.72 -20.08 -1.90
N TYR A 93 -11.73 -19.67 -2.69
CA TYR A 93 -11.75 -18.37 -3.37
C TYR A 93 -12.59 -18.46 -4.65
N ILE A 94 -13.67 -17.68 -4.73
CA ILE A 94 -14.60 -17.67 -5.87
C ILE A 94 -14.46 -16.34 -6.62
N PRO A 95 -13.88 -16.34 -7.84
CA PRO A 95 -13.72 -15.13 -8.63
C PRO A 95 -15.07 -14.60 -9.17
N GLY A 96 -15.22 -13.28 -9.18
CA GLY A 96 -16.42 -12.57 -9.61
C GLY A 96 -16.24 -11.67 -10.82
N TRP A 97 -17.35 -11.29 -11.47
CA TRP A 97 -17.37 -10.27 -12.52
C TRP A 97 -18.65 -9.44 -12.55
N ASP A 98 -18.49 -8.11 -12.59
CA ASP A 98 -19.60 -7.22 -12.88
C ASP A 98 -19.79 -7.13 -14.39
N CYS A 99 -20.93 -7.67 -14.82
CA CYS A 99 -21.32 -7.82 -16.20
C CYS A 99 -22.31 -6.75 -16.67
N HIS A 100 -22.76 -5.83 -15.81
CA HIS A 100 -23.87 -4.92 -16.10
C HIS A 100 -23.46 -3.46 -16.40
N GLY A 101 -24.46 -2.63 -16.68
CA GLY A 101 -24.37 -1.18 -16.72
C GLY A 101 -23.82 -0.53 -18.00
N MET A 102 -23.79 0.80 -17.92
CA MET A 102 -23.30 1.70 -18.97
C MET A 102 -21.89 1.41 -19.53
N PRO A 103 -20.86 0.90 -18.81
CA PRO A 103 -19.53 0.68 -19.42
C PRO A 103 -19.54 -0.36 -20.54
N ILE A 104 -20.37 -1.38 -20.43
CA ILE A 104 -20.52 -2.44 -21.42
C ILE A 104 -21.47 -1.99 -22.53
N GLU A 105 -22.59 -1.36 -22.16
CA GLU A 105 -23.58 -0.83 -23.11
C GLU A 105 -22.94 0.17 -24.10
N LEU A 106 -22.13 1.13 -23.62
CA LEU A 106 -21.42 2.08 -24.48
C LEU A 106 -20.33 1.44 -25.33
N LYS A 107 -19.66 0.37 -24.87
CA LYS A 107 -18.66 -0.35 -25.68
C LYS A 107 -19.31 -1.13 -26.82
N VAL A 108 -20.47 -1.76 -26.57
CA VAL A 108 -21.30 -2.37 -27.61
C VAL A 108 -21.77 -1.32 -28.62
N LEU A 109 -22.35 -0.20 -28.16
CA LEU A 109 -22.85 0.87 -29.03
C LEU A 109 -21.73 1.49 -29.90
N LYS A 110 -20.54 1.75 -29.32
CA LYS A 110 -19.38 2.26 -30.06
C LYS A 110 -18.83 1.28 -31.11
N GLN A 111 -19.09 -0.04 -30.96
CA GLN A 111 -18.72 -1.07 -31.94
C GLN A 111 -19.81 -1.32 -33.01
N MET A 112 -21.03 -0.81 -32.81
CA MET A 112 -22.12 -0.91 -33.79
C MET A 112 -22.07 0.23 -34.81
N LYS A 113 -22.42 -0.08 -36.06
CA LYS A 113 -22.61 0.93 -37.12
C LYS A 113 -23.86 1.78 -36.85
N PRO A 114 -24.00 2.98 -37.45
CA PRO A 114 -25.19 3.83 -37.25
C PRO A 114 -26.50 3.12 -37.59
N GLU A 115 -26.56 2.39 -38.70
CA GLU A 115 -27.76 1.73 -39.21
C GLU A 115 -28.21 0.57 -38.30
N ASP A 116 -27.25 -0.09 -37.64
CA ASP A 116 -27.54 -1.13 -36.63
C ASP A 116 -28.15 -0.55 -35.33
N ARG A 117 -28.02 0.77 -35.08
CA ARG A 117 -28.55 1.45 -33.88
C ARG A 117 -30.00 1.89 -34.06
N GLU A 118 -30.40 2.31 -35.26
CA GLU A 118 -31.77 2.76 -35.56
C GLU A 118 -32.83 1.66 -35.35
N THR A 119 -32.45 0.39 -35.46
CA THR A 119 -33.34 -0.76 -35.28
C THR A 119 -33.11 -1.53 -33.96
N LEU A 120 -32.41 -0.91 -33.01
CA LEU A 120 -31.98 -1.52 -31.75
C LEU A 120 -33.06 -1.46 -30.67
N THR A 121 -33.70 -2.59 -30.37
CA THR A 121 -34.60 -2.72 -29.22
C THR A 121 -33.81 -3.01 -27.93
N PRO A 122 -34.36 -2.70 -26.73
CA PRO A 122 -33.72 -3.03 -25.45
C PRO A 122 -33.22 -4.47 -25.36
N LEU A 123 -34.07 -5.45 -25.73
CA LEU A 123 -33.70 -6.87 -25.72
C LEU A 123 -32.52 -7.20 -26.65
N LYS A 124 -32.46 -6.62 -27.87
CA LYS A 124 -31.32 -6.77 -28.78
C LYS A 124 -30.03 -6.18 -28.19
N LEU A 125 -30.12 -5.04 -27.50
CA LEU A 125 -28.98 -4.40 -26.83
C LEU A 125 -28.48 -5.25 -25.68
N ARG A 126 -29.38 -5.73 -24.81
CA ARG A 126 -29.07 -6.65 -23.69
C ARG A 126 -28.40 -7.94 -24.17
N GLN A 127 -28.90 -8.57 -25.23
CA GLN A 127 -28.27 -9.76 -25.83
C GLN A 127 -26.86 -9.49 -26.37
N LYS A 128 -26.62 -8.33 -27.01
CA LYS A 128 -25.27 -7.93 -27.45
C LYS A 128 -24.35 -7.64 -26.26
N ALA A 129 -24.87 -7.02 -25.20
CA ALA A 129 -24.13 -6.72 -23.97
C ALA A 129 -23.75 -7.98 -23.19
N LYS A 130 -24.67 -8.93 -22.99
CA LYS A 130 -24.41 -10.27 -22.44
C LYS A 130 -23.30 -10.99 -23.19
N LYS A 131 -23.33 -10.96 -24.53
CA LYS A 131 -22.29 -11.57 -25.38
C LYS A 131 -20.93 -10.86 -25.25
N PHE A 132 -20.92 -9.54 -25.07
CA PHE A 132 -19.68 -8.78 -24.85
C PHE A 132 -19.07 -9.06 -23.47
N ALA A 133 -19.90 -9.04 -22.42
CA ALA A 133 -19.49 -9.33 -21.04
C ALA A 133 -18.86 -10.74 -20.94
N LEU A 134 -19.56 -11.78 -21.40
CA LEU A 134 -19.07 -13.17 -21.35
C LEU A 134 -17.77 -13.38 -22.14
N LYS A 135 -17.55 -12.64 -23.24
CA LYS A 135 -16.25 -12.62 -23.93
C LYS A 135 -15.16 -12.02 -23.05
N ALA A 136 -15.42 -10.86 -22.44
CA ALA A 136 -14.45 -10.20 -21.56
C ALA A 136 -14.11 -11.05 -20.33
N VAL A 137 -15.10 -11.70 -19.69
CA VAL A 137 -14.89 -12.70 -18.62
C VAL A 137 -13.93 -13.80 -19.09
N THR A 138 -14.16 -14.37 -20.29
CA THR A 138 -13.33 -15.46 -20.85
C THR A 138 -11.88 -15.01 -21.12
N GLU A 139 -11.67 -13.75 -21.50
CA GLU A 139 -10.32 -13.20 -21.74
C GLU A 139 -9.61 -12.83 -20.42
N GLN A 140 -10.31 -12.15 -19.50
CA GLN A 140 -9.79 -11.75 -18.19
C GLN A 140 -9.48 -12.95 -17.28
N SER A 141 -10.33 -13.99 -17.27
CA SER A 141 -10.12 -15.22 -16.48
C SER A 141 -8.80 -15.91 -16.85
N LYS A 142 -8.51 -16.02 -18.16
CA LYS A 142 -7.27 -16.63 -18.66
C LYS A 142 -6.02 -15.80 -18.31
N ASP A 143 -6.11 -14.48 -18.39
CA ASP A 143 -5.01 -13.62 -17.98
C ASP A 143 -4.76 -13.72 -16.46
N PHE A 144 -5.81 -13.78 -15.62
CA PHE A 144 -5.67 -13.98 -14.17
C PHE A 144 -5.09 -15.36 -13.80
N GLN A 145 -5.57 -16.44 -14.41
CA GLN A 145 -4.98 -17.78 -14.26
C GLN A 145 -3.48 -17.76 -14.64
N ARG A 146 -3.12 -17.05 -15.72
CA ARG A 146 -1.71 -16.93 -16.14
C ARG A 146 -0.84 -16.16 -15.14
N TYR A 147 -1.41 -15.29 -14.29
CA TYR A 147 -0.71 -14.66 -13.16
C TYR A 147 -0.42 -15.66 -12.01
N GLY A 148 -0.83 -16.93 -12.13
CA GLY A 148 -0.64 -17.98 -11.13
C GLY A 148 -1.68 -17.95 -10.01
N VAL A 149 -2.84 -17.33 -10.24
CA VAL A 149 -3.90 -17.20 -9.22
C VAL A 149 -4.76 -18.47 -9.17
N TRP A 150 -4.88 -19.08 -8.00
CA TRP A 150 -5.82 -20.18 -7.75
C TRP A 150 -7.21 -19.64 -7.42
N GLY A 151 -8.25 -20.43 -7.70
CA GLY A 151 -9.65 -20.02 -7.52
C GLY A 151 -10.62 -20.94 -8.25
N ASP A 152 -11.91 -20.82 -7.91
CA ASP A 152 -13.02 -21.55 -8.53
C ASP A 152 -13.35 -20.96 -9.92
N TRP A 153 -12.43 -21.18 -10.88
CA TRP A 153 -12.48 -20.58 -12.22
C TRP A 153 -13.53 -21.19 -13.16
N ASP A 154 -14.02 -22.39 -12.86
CA ASP A 154 -15.06 -23.09 -13.63
C ASP A 154 -16.47 -22.67 -13.20
N TYR A 155 -16.68 -22.34 -11.91
CA TYR A 155 -17.96 -21.86 -11.38
C TYR A 155 -17.89 -20.43 -10.82
N PRO A 156 -17.38 -19.43 -11.58
CA PRO A 156 -17.32 -18.05 -11.12
C PRO A 156 -18.72 -17.46 -10.90
N TYR A 157 -18.78 -16.35 -10.16
CA TYR A 157 -20.03 -15.60 -10.00
C TYR A 157 -20.09 -14.42 -10.98
N LEU A 158 -21.25 -14.20 -11.60
CA LEU A 158 -21.48 -13.15 -12.60
C LEU A 158 -22.77 -12.40 -12.25
N THR A 159 -22.76 -11.05 -12.28
CA THR A 159 -23.98 -10.26 -11.96
C THR A 159 -25.18 -10.51 -12.90
N LEU A 160 -24.96 -11.20 -14.04
CA LEU A 160 -25.96 -11.60 -15.04
C LEU A 160 -26.46 -13.06 -14.94
N GLN A 161 -26.13 -13.77 -13.86
CA GLN A 161 -26.62 -15.12 -13.55
C GLN A 161 -28.04 -15.04 -12.95
N PRO A 162 -29.03 -15.83 -13.41
CA PRO A 162 -30.41 -15.81 -12.89
C PRO A 162 -30.50 -15.90 -11.35
N GLU A 163 -29.63 -16.70 -10.75
CA GLU A 163 -29.53 -16.93 -9.32
C GLU A 163 -29.01 -15.70 -8.57
N TYR A 164 -28.05 -14.99 -9.18
CA TYR A 164 -27.50 -13.73 -8.67
C TYR A 164 -28.55 -12.61 -8.76
N GLU A 165 -29.19 -12.48 -9.92
CA GLU A 165 -30.25 -11.51 -10.19
C GLU A 165 -31.41 -11.71 -9.19
N ALA A 166 -31.83 -12.95 -8.94
CA ALA A 166 -32.85 -13.27 -7.94
C ALA A 166 -32.42 -12.96 -6.50
N ALA A 167 -31.17 -13.23 -6.12
CA ALA A 167 -30.67 -12.87 -4.79
C ALA A 167 -30.62 -11.34 -4.59
N GLN A 168 -30.23 -10.59 -5.62
CA GLN A 168 -30.26 -9.12 -5.61
C GLN A 168 -31.69 -8.56 -5.48
N ILE A 169 -32.68 -9.13 -6.18
CA ILE A 169 -34.11 -8.77 -5.96
C ILE A 169 -34.54 -9.09 -4.52
N GLY A 170 -34.00 -10.13 -3.89
CA GLY A 170 -34.22 -10.42 -2.47
C GLY A 170 -33.72 -9.32 -1.53
N VAL A 171 -32.48 -8.87 -1.72
CA VAL A 171 -31.87 -7.74 -0.97
C VAL A 171 -32.68 -6.45 -1.16
N PHE A 172 -33.03 -6.13 -2.41
CA PHE A 172 -33.90 -5.00 -2.74
C PHE A 172 -35.26 -5.13 -2.05
N GLY A 173 -35.87 -6.33 -2.06
CA GLY A 173 -37.15 -6.62 -1.43
C GLY A 173 -37.14 -6.42 0.09
N GLU A 174 -36.14 -6.93 0.79
CA GLU A 174 -35.97 -6.70 2.23
C GLU A 174 -35.83 -5.20 2.55
N MET A 175 -35.14 -4.42 1.71
CA MET A 175 -35.01 -2.97 1.90
C MET A 175 -36.31 -2.19 1.59
N VAL A 176 -37.10 -2.61 0.60
CA VAL A 176 -38.43 -2.05 0.33
C VAL A 176 -39.37 -2.31 1.52
N LEU A 177 -39.41 -3.54 2.03
CA LEU A 177 -40.34 -3.93 3.10
C LEU A 177 -40.00 -3.30 4.47
N LYS A 178 -38.75 -2.84 4.66
CA LYS A 178 -38.34 -2.01 5.80
C LYS A 178 -38.58 -0.50 5.59
N GLY A 179 -39.08 -0.08 4.42
CA GLY A 179 -39.32 1.33 4.08
C GLY A 179 -38.06 2.12 3.69
N TYR A 180 -36.91 1.46 3.52
CA TYR A 180 -35.66 2.12 3.14
C TYR A 180 -35.60 2.49 1.66
N ILE A 181 -36.38 1.85 0.80
CA ILE A 181 -36.45 2.15 -0.63
C ILE A 181 -37.77 2.84 -0.97
N TYR A 182 -37.67 4.01 -1.61
CA TYR A 182 -38.82 4.84 -1.98
C TYR A 182 -38.60 5.53 -3.33
N ARG A 183 -39.69 6.05 -3.91
CA ARG A 183 -39.70 6.84 -5.14
C ARG A 183 -39.85 8.32 -4.79
N GLY A 184 -39.01 9.18 -5.37
CA GLY A 184 -39.02 10.61 -5.08
C GLY A 184 -38.67 11.48 -6.28
N LEU A 185 -39.17 12.71 -6.29
CA LEU A 185 -38.74 13.76 -7.20
C LEU A 185 -37.65 14.59 -6.49
N LYS A 186 -36.38 14.40 -6.86
CA LYS A 186 -35.23 15.13 -6.29
C LYS A 186 -34.25 15.53 -7.40
N PRO A 187 -33.52 16.66 -7.27
CA PRO A 187 -32.37 16.95 -8.10
C PRO A 187 -31.32 15.86 -8.00
N VAL A 188 -30.89 15.34 -9.14
CA VAL A 188 -29.76 14.40 -9.25
C VAL A 188 -28.77 14.96 -10.27
N HIS A 189 -27.52 14.48 -10.21
CA HIS A 189 -26.59 14.65 -11.32
C HIS A 189 -27.16 13.94 -12.54
N TRP A 190 -27.45 14.69 -13.59
CA TRP A 190 -27.98 14.23 -14.85
C TRP A 190 -26.96 14.48 -15.95
N SER A 191 -26.72 13.50 -16.81
CA SER A 191 -25.93 13.68 -18.02
C SER A 191 -26.86 13.84 -19.23
N PRO A 192 -27.02 15.05 -19.81
CA PRO A 192 -27.79 15.23 -21.04
C PRO A 192 -27.22 14.40 -22.20
N SER A 193 -25.89 14.20 -22.22
CA SER A 193 -25.18 13.42 -23.23
C SER A 193 -25.44 11.90 -23.13
N SER A 194 -25.69 11.39 -21.93
CA SER A 194 -25.96 9.95 -21.66
C SER A 194 -27.42 9.65 -21.33
N LYS A 195 -28.29 10.66 -21.23
CA LYS A 195 -29.73 10.57 -20.85
C LYS A 195 -30.01 9.68 -19.64
N THR A 196 -29.27 9.91 -18.55
CA THR A 196 -29.41 9.15 -17.30
C THR A 196 -28.98 9.98 -16.11
N ALA A 197 -29.53 9.65 -14.94
CA ALA A 197 -28.90 9.99 -13.67
C ALA A 197 -27.52 9.33 -13.54
N LEU A 198 -26.62 9.98 -12.80
CA LEU A 198 -25.28 9.52 -12.43
C LEU A 198 -25.12 9.57 -10.90
N ALA A 199 -24.36 8.63 -10.32
CA ALA A 199 -23.86 8.77 -8.95
C ALA A 199 -22.62 9.71 -8.90
N GLU A 200 -22.26 10.22 -7.73
CA GLU A 200 -21.03 11.04 -7.54
C GLU A 200 -19.76 10.28 -7.98
N ALA A 201 -19.72 8.96 -7.76
CA ALA A 201 -18.65 8.07 -8.22
C ALA A 201 -18.59 7.90 -9.77
N GLU A 202 -19.56 8.44 -10.50
CA GLU A 202 -19.61 8.48 -11.97
C GLU A 202 -19.32 9.90 -12.52
N LEU A 203 -18.74 10.79 -11.72
CA LEU A 203 -18.35 12.14 -12.12
C LEU A 203 -16.82 12.29 -12.20
N GLU A 204 -16.38 13.25 -13.00
CA GLU A 204 -15.00 13.76 -12.94
C GLU A 204 -14.99 15.30 -13.01
N TYR A 205 -13.88 15.90 -12.59
CA TYR A 205 -13.75 17.34 -12.43
C TYR A 205 -12.48 17.85 -13.13
N PRO A 206 -12.55 18.26 -14.41
CA PRO A 206 -11.39 18.78 -15.13
C PRO A 206 -10.97 20.16 -14.61
N ASP A 207 -9.67 20.39 -14.46
CA ASP A 207 -9.10 21.62 -13.86
C ASP A 207 -9.17 22.88 -14.77
N ASN A 208 -9.90 22.83 -15.89
CA ASN A 208 -9.97 23.88 -16.91
C ASN A 208 -11.40 24.20 -17.41
N HIS A 209 -12.44 23.88 -16.65
CA HIS A 209 -13.80 24.28 -17.00
C HIS A 209 -14.03 25.77 -16.73
N VAL A 210 -14.55 26.49 -17.71
CA VAL A 210 -14.89 27.91 -17.61
C VAL A 210 -16.40 28.11 -17.81
N SER A 211 -17.08 28.60 -16.77
CA SER A 211 -18.49 29.00 -16.83
C SER A 211 -18.64 30.49 -17.10
N ARG A 212 -19.82 30.92 -17.56
CA ARG A 212 -20.21 32.33 -17.66
C ARG A 212 -20.83 32.76 -16.32
N SER A 213 -20.03 33.40 -15.46
CA SER A 213 -20.45 33.96 -14.18
C SER A 213 -21.26 35.24 -14.43
N ILE A 214 -22.38 35.40 -13.72
CA ILE A 214 -23.19 36.61 -13.77
C ILE A 214 -23.55 37.14 -12.38
N TYR A 215 -23.66 38.45 -12.31
CA TYR A 215 -24.23 39.18 -11.19
C TYR A 215 -25.53 39.85 -11.65
N VAL A 216 -26.61 39.68 -10.88
CA VAL A 216 -27.97 40.07 -11.29
C VAL A 216 -28.68 40.82 -10.18
N ALA A 217 -29.36 41.92 -10.51
CA ALA A 217 -30.22 42.66 -9.60
C ALA A 217 -31.65 42.10 -9.64
N PHE A 218 -32.17 41.67 -8.48
CA PHE A 218 -33.56 41.25 -8.28
C PHE A 218 -34.32 42.35 -7.51
N PRO A 219 -35.22 43.12 -8.15
CA PRO A 219 -35.88 44.27 -7.51
C PRO A 219 -36.73 43.88 -6.29
N ILE A 220 -36.45 44.49 -5.14
CA ILE A 220 -37.24 44.32 -3.92
C ILE A 220 -38.58 45.08 -4.09
N VAL A 221 -39.69 44.41 -3.81
CA VAL A 221 -41.05 44.98 -3.84
C VAL A 221 -41.65 45.15 -2.45
N ALA A 222 -41.24 44.34 -1.47
CA ALA A 222 -41.63 44.48 -0.06
C ALA A 222 -40.47 44.13 0.89
N LEU A 223 -40.40 44.84 2.01
CA LEU A 223 -39.45 44.58 3.09
C LEU A 223 -40.09 43.71 4.19
N ALA A 224 -39.30 42.84 4.79
CA ALA A 224 -39.72 42.04 5.93
C ALA A 224 -40.09 42.93 7.14
N PRO A 225 -41.14 42.58 7.93
CA PRO A 225 -41.49 43.31 9.16
C PRO A 225 -40.39 43.30 10.25
N THR A 226 -39.39 42.45 10.10
CA THR A 226 -38.21 42.31 10.96
C THR A 226 -37.07 43.29 10.61
N LEU A 227 -37.13 43.99 9.48
CA LEU A 227 -36.15 45.01 9.12
C LEU A 227 -36.37 46.35 9.85
N PRO A 228 -35.32 47.17 10.02
CA PRO A 228 -35.47 48.55 10.50
C PRO A 228 -36.37 49.37 9.55
N PRO A 229 -37.39 50.10 10.04
CA PRO A 229 -38.29 50.90 9.20
C PRO A 229 -37.57 51.90 8.27
N ASP A 230 -36.39 52.38 8.68
CA ASP A 230 -35.53 53.27 7.90
C ASP A 230 -35.08 52.67 6.54
N TRP A 231 -35.19 51.35 6.34
CA TRP A 231 -34.91 50.73 5.04
C TRP A 231 -35.96 51.06 3.98
N GLN A 232 -37.18 51.46 4.38
CA GLN A 232 -38.28 51.80 3.47
C GLN A 232 -37.91 52.94 2.50
N LYS A 233 -36.97 53.83 2.89
CA LYS A 233 -36.50 54.95 2.07
C LYS A 233 -35.68 54.54 0.83
N TYR A 234 -35.20 53.29 0.76
CA TYR A 234 -34.44 52.78 -0.38
C TYR A 234 -35.36 52.19 -1.47
N LEU A 235 -36.64 51.94 -1.17
CA LEU A 235 -37.63 51.52 -2.16
C LEU A 235 -38.12 52.72 -3.00
N PRO A 236 -38.41 52.53 -4.30
CA PRO A 236 -38.41 51.27 -5.05
C PRO A 236 -37.05 50.88 -5.66
N ASN A 237 -35.97 51.63 -5.39
CA ASN A 237 -34.69 51.49 -6.08
C ASN A 237 -33.72 50.47 -5.42
N LEU A 238 -34.25 49.57 -4.59
CA LEU A 238 -33.48 48.54 -3.88
C LEU A 238 -33.60 47.19 -4.61
N SER A 239 -32.49 46.47 -4.76
CA SER A 239 -32.46 45.11 -5.33
C SER A 239 -31.59 44.17 -4.50
N ALA A 240 -31.97 42.89 -4.42
CA ALA A 240 -31.06 41.85 -3.98
C ALA A 240 -29.99 41.62 -5.09
N ALA A 241 -28.71 41.65 -4.73
CA ALA A 241 -27.64 41.32 -5.67
C ALA A 241 -27.35 39.83 -5.62
N ILE A 242 -27.63 39.14 -6.72
CA ILE A 242 -27.45 37.70 -6.90
C ILE A 242 -26.15 37.42 -7.64
N TRP A 243 -25.49 36.31 -7.31
CA TRP A 243 -24.43 35.72 -8.13
C TRP A 243 -24.79 34.29 -8.56
N THR A 244 -24.43 33.89 -9.78
CA THR A 244 -24.46 32.49 -10.21
C THR A 244 -23.46 32.20 -11.33
N THR A 245 -22.91 30.98 -11.35
CA THR A 245 -22.10 30.43 -12.45
C THR A 245 -22.94 29.69 -13.49
N THR A 246 -24.24 29.52 -13.26
CA THR A 246 -25.18 28.80 -14.14
C THR A 246 -26.35 29.69 -14.57
N PRO A 247 -26.15 30.66 -15.49
CA PRO A 247 -27.22 31.54 -15.99
C PRO A 247 -28.51 30.80 -16.38
N TRP A 248 -28.39 29.61 -16.96
CA TRP A 248 -29.51 28.76 -17.35
C TRP A 248 -30.45 28.33 -16.21
N THR A 249 -30.05 28.41 -14.94
CA THR A 249 -30.91 28.06 -13.80
C THR A 249 -31.82 29.22 -13.35
N ILE A 250 -31.58 30.46 -13.81
CA ILE A 250 -32.37 31.64 -13.42
C ILE A 250 -33.88 31.48 -13.69
N PRO A 251 -34.37 30.94 -14.83
CA PRO A 251 -35.80 30.67 -15.03
C PRO A 251 -36.43 29.77 -13.94
N GLY A 252 -35.64 28.86 -13.36
CA GLY A 252 -36.05 27.97 -12.26
C GLY A 252 -36.06 28.63 -10.87
N ASN A 253 -35.67 29.90 -10.74
CA ASN A 253 -35.56 30.58 -9.44
C ASN A 253 -36.92 30.83 -8.76
N LEU A 254 -37.07 30.40 -7.50
CA LEU A 254 -38.28 30.57 -6.70
C LEU A 254 -38.08 31.31 -5.36
N ALA A 255 -36.84 31.45 -4.90
CA ALA A 255 -36.50 32.18 -3.67
C ALA A 255 -35.04 32.67 -3.72
N THR A 256 -34.62 33.46 -2.74
CA THR A 256 -33.21 33.86 -2.57
C THR A 256 -32.75 33.50 -1.16
N SER A 257 -31.76 32.62 -1.04
CA SER A 257 -31.23 32.13 0.22
C SER A 257 -30.16 33.07 0.81
N VAL A 258 -30.30 33.36 2.11
CA VAL A 258 -29.30 34.08 2.93
C VAL A 258 -28.86 33.24 4.12
N ASN A 259 -27.67 33.52 4.66
CA ASN A 259 -27.23 32.95 5.94
C ASN A 259 -27.79 33.78 7.10
N PRO A 260 -28.37 33.19 8.16
CA PRO A 260 -29.02 33.95 9.22
C PRO A 260 -28.02 34.74 10.10
N GLY A 261 -26.80 34.23 10.26
CA GLY A 261 -25.75 34.79 11.12
C GLY A 261 -24.88 35.85 10.45
N LEU A 262 -24.77 35.86 9.12
CA LEU A 262 -24.03 36.89 8.37
C LEU A 262 -24.66 38.28 8.52
N THR A 263 -23.82 39.31 8.34
CA THR A 263 -24.25 40.71 8.28
C THR A 263 -24.42 41.13 6.83
N TYR A 264 -25.55 41.73 6.49
CA TYR A 264 -25.86 42.24 5.16
C TYR A 264 -25.91 43.76 5.18
N ALA A 265 -25.56 44.38 4.06
CA ALA A 265 -25.51 45.81 3.84
C ALA A 265 -26.43 46.22 2.70
N VAL A 266 -27.16 47.32 2.89
CA VAL A 266 -27.63 48.15 1.77
C VAL A 266 -26.45 49.00 1.32
N VAL A 267 -26.08 48.90 0.06
CA VAL A 267 -25.03 49.72 -0.55
C VAL A 267 -25.57 50.57 -1.69
N LYS A 268 -25.19 51.85 -1.72
CA LYS A 268 -25.41 52.74 -2.86
C LYS A 268 -24.38 52.47 -3.96
N MET A 269 -24.83 52.36 -5.21
CA MET A 269 -23.93 52.22 -6.38
C MET A 269 -23.53 53.58 -6.97
N GLY A 270 -22.28 53.97 -6.78
CA GLY A 270 -21.76 55.23 -7.34
C GLY A 270 -22.51 56.46 -6.84
N GLU A 271 -22.82 57.39 -7.76
CA GLU A 271 -23.59 58.60 -7.43
C GLU A 271 -25.10 58.45 -7.65
N GLU A 272 -25.54 57.45 -8.44
CA GLU A 272 -26.94 57.18 -8.74
C GLU A 272 -27.73 56.67 -7.52
N GLU A 273 -29.02 56.99 -7.41
CA GLU A 273 -29.90 56.47 -6.35
C GLU A 273 -30.34 55.01 -6.60
N LYS A 274 -29.39 54.13 -6.90
CA LYS A 274 -29.57 52.67 -7.01
C LYS A 274 -28.93 51.99 -5.80
N TYR A 275 -29.66 51.05 -5.19
CA TYR A 275 -29.24 50.37 -3.96
C TYR A 275 -29.24 48.85 -4.14
N LEU A 276 -28.20 48.19 -3.65
CA LEU A 276 -28.10 46.73 -3.63
C LEU A 276 -28.07 46.19 -2.19
N ILE A 277 -28.65 45.02 -1.97
CA ILE A 277 -28.41 44.19 -0.78
C ILE A 277 -27.29 43.20 -1.11
N VAL A 278 -26.23 43.21 -0.30
CA VAL A 278 -25.04 42.33 -0.39
C VAL A 278 -24.61 41.91 1.02
N ALA A 279 -23.81 40.86 1.17
CA ALA A 279 -23.12 40.62 2.45
C ALA A 279 -22.10 41.75 2.72
N ALA A 280 -22.05 42.24 3.95
CA ALA A 280 -21.26 43.42 4.32
C ALA A 280 -19.75 43.22 4.11
N ASP A 281 -19.25 42.00 4.34
CA ASP A 281 -17.82 41.66 4.22
C ASP A 281 -17.38 41.50 2.75
N LEU A 282 -18.31 41.51 1.79
CA LEU A 282 -18.04 41.42 0.34
C LEU A 282 -18.05 42.78 -0.38
N VAL A 283 -18.36 43.88 0.30
CA VAL A 283 -18.62 45.20 -0.33
C VAL A 283 -17.40 45.75 -1.10
N ASP A 284 -16.20 45.63 -0.55
CA ASP A 284 -14.98 46.12 -1.22
C ASP A 284 -14.68 45.31 -2.49
N ARG A 285 -14.69 43.97 -2.39
CA ARG A 285 -14.50 43.06 -3.53
C ARG A 285 -15.56 43.25 -4.62
N LEU A 286 -16.82 43.43 -4.24
CA LEU A 286 -17.90 43.70 -5.20
C LEU A 286 -17.73 45.07 -5.88
N SER A 287 -17.16 46.07 -5.19
CA SER A 287 -16.82 47.35 -5.81
C SER A 287 -15.77 47.20 -6.91
N GLU A 288 -14.78 46.33 -6.71
CA GLU A 288 -13.77 46.00 -7.73
C GLU A 288 -14.38 45.21 -8.90
N VAL A 289 -15.14 44.13 -8.63
CA VAL A 289 -15.76 43.26 -9.65
C VAL A 289 -16.76 44.01 -10.54
N LEU A 290 -17.61 44.85 -9.93
CA LEU A 290 -18.56 45.70 -10.64
C LEU A 290 -17.93 47.00 -11.18
N ALA A 291 -16.62 47.21 -10.97
CA ALA A 291 -15.87 48.42 -11.33
C ALA A 291 -16.55 49.73 -10.90
N THR A 292 -17.32 49.69 -9.81
CA THR A 292 -18.26 50.71 -9.35
C THR A 292 -18.17 50.84 -7.85
N LYS A 293 -17.90 52.04 -7.33
CA LYS A 293 -17.81 52.24 -5.87
C LYS A 293 -19.15 51.92 -5.20
N LEU A 294 -19.17 50.91 -4.32
CA LEU A 294 -20.28 50.64 -3.42
C LEU A 294 -20.04 51.39 -2.10
N THR A 295 -21.07 52.03 -1.55
CA THR A 295 -20.99 52.75 -0.26
C THR A 295 -22.06 52.23 0.68
N VAL A 296 -21.68 51.76 1.88
CA VAL A 296 -22.63 51.21 2.87
C VAL A 296 -23.51 52.33 3.44
N GLU A 297 -24.83 52.13 3.33
CA GLU A 297 -25.88 53.07 3.73
C GLU A 297 -26.64 52.59 4.98
N ALA A 298 -26.83 51.28 5.12
CA ALA A 298 -27.43 50.62 6.28
C ALA A 298 -26.99 49.16 6.37
N THR A 299 -27.11 48.53 7.55
CA THR A 299 -26.83 47.09 7.75
C THR A 299 -27.90 46.39 8.59
N ALA A 300 -28.00 45.07 8.43
CA ALA A 300 -28.88 44.17 9.17
C ALA A 300 -28.25 42.77 9.27
N LYS A 301 -28.82 41.87 10.10
CA LYS A 301 -28.48 40.44 10.06
C LYS A 301 -29.32 39.71 9.01
N GLY A 302 -28.79 38.64 8.43
CA GLY A 302 -29.52 37.86 7.43
C GLY A 302 -30.84 37.29 7.94
N ALA A 303 -30.92 36.95 9.22
CA ALA A 303 -32.17 36.59 9.90
C ALA A 303 -33.27 37.67 9.87
N ALA A 304 -32.92 38.94 9.62
CA ALA A 304 -33.89 40.03 9.46
C ALA A 304 -34.33 40.22 7.99
N LEU A 305 -33.70 39.57 7.01
CA LEU A 305 -34.09 39.62 5.60
C LEU A 305 -35.17 38.59 5.22
N GLU A 306 -35.43 37.61 6.08
CA GLU A 306 -36.45 36.57 5.86
C GLU A 306 -37.83 37.17 5.59
N HIS A 307 -38.50 36.71 4.52
CA HIS A 307 -39.76 37.26 3.99
C HIS A 307 -39.69 38.68 3.40
N CYS A 308 -38.50 39.16 2.97
CA CYS A 308 -38.44 40.26 1.99
C CYS A 308 -38.87 39.73 0.62
N CYS A 309 -39.82 40.38 -0.04
CA CYS A 309 -40.30 39.96 -1.36
C CYS A 309 -39.55 40.72 -2.48
N TYR A 310 -39.12 39.99 -3.50
CA TYR A 310 -38.60 40.52 -4.75
C TYR A 310 -39.44 40.06 -5.94
N ARG A 311 -39.38 40.79 -7.05
CA ARG A 311 -39.98 40.39 -8.34
C ARG A 311 -38.89 39.85 -9.25
N HIS A 312 -39.14 38.70 -9.88
CA HIS A 312 -38.17 38.05 -10.75
C HIS A 312 -37.93 38.88 -12.02
N PRO A 313 -36.67 39.14 -12.46
CA PRO A 313 -36.39 40.13 -13.49
C PRO A 313 -36.91 39.76 -14.90
N ILE A 314 -37.10 38.47 -15.20
CA ILE A 314 -37.51 37.98 -16.54
C ILE A 314 -38.99 37.56 -16.59
N PHE A 315 -39.59 37.22 -15.44
CA PHE A 315 -40.90 36.55 -15.36
C PHE A 315 -41.77 37.28 -14.36
N ASP A 316 -43.08 37.37 -14.63
CA ASP A 316 -44.00 38.02 -13.70
C ASP A 316 -44.34 37.10 -12.50
N ARG A 317 -43.37 36.96 -11.61
CA ARG A 317 -43.38 36.13 -10.40
C ARG A 317 -42.76 36.92 -9.27
N GLU A 318 -43.47 37.01 -8.14
CA GLU A 318 -42.90 37.46 -6.87
C GLU A 318 -42.35 36.24 -6.10
N SER A 319 -41.30 36.46 -5.31
CA SER A 319 -40.55 35.42 -4.60
C SER A 319 -39.89 36.00 -3.36
N GLU A 320 -39.59 35.16 -2.37
CA GLU A 320 -39.13 35.60 -1.05
C GLU A 320 -37.62 35.40 -0.84
N ILE A 321 -37.03 36.24 0.00
CA ILE A 321 -35.74 35.96 0.65
C ILE A 321 -36.00 35.00 1.83
N VAL A 322 -35.25 33.90 1.87
CA VAL A 322 -35.44 32.77 2.80
C VAL A 322 -34.13 32.43 3.52
N ILE A 323 -34.21 31.76 4.68
CA ILE A 323 -33.02 31.30 5.39
C ILE A 323 -32.53 29.99 4.78
N GLY A 324 -31.36 30.04 4.14
CA GLY A 324 -30.70 28.87 3.55
C GLY A 324 -29.96 28.06 4.62
N GLY A 325 -28.75 28.50 4.94
CA GLY A 325 -27.86 27.87 5.93
C GLY A 325 -26.40 28.26 5.69
N ASP A 326 -25.49 27.43 6.21
CA ASP A 326 -24.05 27.74 6.23
C ASP A 326 -23.33 27.49 4.89
N TYR A 327 -24.03 26.97 3.88
CA TYR A 327 -23.54 26.92 2.49
C TYR A 327 -23.54 28.31 1.81
N VAL A 328 -24.22 29.30 2.40
CA VAL A 328 -24.18 30.70 1.95
C VAL A 328 -23.06 31.42 2.71
N THR A 329 -21.88 31.57 2.08
CA THR A 329 -20.68 32.15 2.70
C THR A 329 -20.28 33.50 2.10
N THR A 330 -19.19 34.08 2.62
CA THR A 330 -18.56 35.31 2.11
C THR A 330 -17.34 35.04 1.22
N ASP A 331 -17.06 33.79 0.84
CA ASP A 331 -15.86 33.42 0.08
C ASP A 331 -15.98 33.73 -1.43
N SER A 332 -17.20 33.88 -1.94
CA SER A 332 -17.49 34.17 -3.35
C SER A 332 -18.88 34.77 -3.56
N GLY A 333 -19.13 35.30 -4.75
CA GLY A 333 -20.42 35.90 -5.12
C GLY A 333 -20.76 37.16 -4.33
N THR A 334 -22.01 37.24 -3.88
CA THR A 334 -22.61 38.40 -3.18
C THR A 334 -23.04 38.10 -1.74
N GLY A 335 -22.99 36.84 -1.31
CA GLY A 335 -23.62 36.34 -0.09
C GLY A 335 -25.14 36.19 -0.17
N LEU A 336 -25.77 36.40 -1.33
CA LEU A 336 -27.16 36.06 -1.60
C LEU A 336 -27.18 35.04 -2.75
N VAL A 337 -27.69 33.84 -2.47
CA VAL A 337 -27.71 32.73 -3.44
C VAL A 337 -29.13 32.60 -3.99
N HIS A 338 -29.29 32.63 -5.32
CA HIS A 338 -30.60 32.35 -5.91
C HIS A 338 -30.94 30.88 -5.71
N THR A 339 -32.18 30.57 -5.33
CA THR A 339 -32.62 29.21 -5.05
C THR A 339 -33.58 28.71 -6.12
N ALA A 340 -33.22 27.60 -6.76
CA ALA A 340 -33.97 26.89 -7.78
C ALA A 340 -34.10 25.40 -7.37
N PRO A 341 -35.15 25.02 -6.61
CA PRO A 341 -35.29 23.68 -6.00
C PRO A 341 -35.26 22.48 -6.96
N GLY A 342 -35.41 22.71 -8.27
CA GLY A 342 -35.23 21.69 -9.31
C GLY A 342 -33.78 21.45 -9.76
N HIS A 343 -32.81 22.26 -9.32
CA HIS A 343 -31.46 22.37 -9.89
C HIS A 343 -30.31 22.45 -8.85
N GLY A 344 -30.57 22.18 -7.57
CA GLY A 344 -29.53 22.05 -6.53
C GLY A 344 -30.02 21.25 -5.33
N LEU A 345 -29.12 20.60 -4.59
CA LEU A 345 -29.50 19.74 -3.43
C LEU A 345 -29.81 20.58 -2.19
N GLU A 346 -29.00 21.61 -1.95
CA GLU A 346 -29.18 22.64 -0.93
C GLU A 346 -30.48 23.41 -1.19
N ASP A 347 -30.68 23.83 -2.44
CA ASP A 347 -31.89 24.49 -2.93
C ASP A 347 -33.15 23.62 -2.80
N TYR A 348 -33.03 22.30 -3.02
CA TYR A 348 -34.11 21.36 -2.75
C TYR A 348 -34.42 21.27 -1.25
N GLY A 349 -33.40 21.21 -0.39
CA GLY A 349 -33.57 21.20 1.07
C GLY A 349 -34.27 22.46 1.60
N VAL A 350 -33.89 23.64 1.10
CA VAL A 350 -34.58 24.90 1.39
C VAL A 350 -35.99 24.92 0.78
N GLY A 351 -36.15 24.44 -0.46
CA GLY A 351 -37.44 24.33 -1.12
C GLY A 351 -38.44 23.48 -0.33
N GLN A 352 -38.01 22.32 0.19
CA GLN A 352 -38.83 21.49 1.09
C GLN A 352 -39.17 22.22 2.40
N ARG A 353 -38.22 22.94 3.00
CA ARG A 353 -38.42 23.69 4.25
C ARG A 353 -39.49 24.79 4.14
N TYR A 354 -39.55 25.49 3.00
CA TYR A 354 -40.49 26.60 2.74
C TYR A 354 -41.68 26.21 1.85
N GLY A 355 -41.83 24.93 1.49
CA GLY A 355 -42.93 24.44 0.64
C GLY A 355 -42.89 24.91 -0.82
N LEU A 356 -41.71 25.29 -1.33
CA LEU A 356 -41.52 25.72 -2.73
C LEU A 356 -41.66 24.52 -3.68
N PRO A 357 -42.33 24.67 -4.85
CA PRO A 357 -42.43 23.60 -5.83
C PRO A 357 -41.05 23.22 -6.41
N ILE A 358 -40.88 21.94 -6.74
CA ILE A 358 -39.63 21.38 -7.28
C ILE A 358 -39.55 21.69 -8.78
N PHE A 359 -39.44 22.97 -9.11
CA PHE A 359 -39.54 23.48 -10.48
C PHE A 359 -38.23 23.28 -11.25
N ALA A 360 -38.28 22.44 -12.29
CA ALA A 360 -37.14 22.09 -13.14
C ALA A 360 -37.54 22.17 -14.63
N PRO A 361 -37.60 23.37 -15.24
CA PRO A 361 -38.11 23.58 -16.61
C PRO A 361 -37.11 23.13 -17.70
N VAL A 362 -36.55 21.93 -17.58
CA VAL A 362 -35.53 21.34 -18.45
C VAL A 362 -35.83 19.86 -18.73
N ASP A 363 -35.70 19.43 -19.97
CA ASP A 363 -35.95 18.06 -20.45
C ASP A 363 -34.78 17.08 -20.19
N GLU A 364 -34.99 15.80 -20.52
CA GLU A 364 -33.96 14.74 -20.43
C GLU A 364 -32.74 14.95 -21.34
N SER A 365 -32.83 15.81 -22.34
CA SER A 365 -31.78 16.15 -23.31
C SER A 365 -31.05 17.45 -22.94
N GLY A 366 -31.41 18.09 -21.82
CA GLY A 366 -30.85 19.37 -21.40
C GLY A 366 -31.40 20.57 -22.17
N ASN A 367 -32.59 20.50 -22.77
CA ASN A 367 -33.28 21.64 -23.38
C ASN A 367 -34.34 22.22 -22.44
N PHE A 368 -34.56 23.52 -22.49
CA PHE A 368 -35.66 24.14 -21.75
C PHE A 368 -37.05 23.63 -22.21
N THR A 369 -37.95 23.38 -21.25
CA THR A 369 -39.36 23.03 -21.52
C THR A 369 -40.20 24.27 -21.87
N GLU A 370 -41.46 24.08 -22.24
CA GLU A 370 -42.42 25.19 -22.47
C GLU A 370 -42.60 26.07 -21.22
N GLU A 371 -42.37 25.52 -20.02
CA GLU A 371 -42.44 26.22 -18.73
C GLU A 371 -41.34 27.28 -18.57
N ALA A 372 -40.26 27.21 -19.35
CA ALA A 372 -39.25 28.26 -19.44
C ALA A 372 -39.69 29.46 -20.33
N GLY A 373 -40.90 29.41 -20.91
CA GLY A 373 -41.44 30.46 -21.75
C GLY A 373 -40.57 30.74 -22.98
N GLN A 374 -40.01 31.96 -23.06
CA GLN A 374 -39.24 32.42 -24.22
C GLN A 374 -37.95 31.63 -24.52
N PHE A 375 -37.48 30.79 -23.59
CA PHE A 375 -36.27 29.98 -23.76
C PHE A 375 -36.53 28.55 -24.25
N ALA A 376 -37.80 28.14 -24.39
CA ALA A 376 -38.20 26.76 -24.73
C ALA A 376 -37.47 26.21 -25.96
N GLY A 377 -36.99 24.96 -25.86
CA GLY A 377 -36.23 24.28 -26.91
C GLY A 377 -34.75 24.66 -27.02
N LEU A 378 -34.25 25.68 -26.31
CA LEU A 378 -32.83 26.00 -26.27
C LEU A 378 -32.09 25.06 -25.29
N ASN A 379 -30.90 24.58 -25.68
CA ASN A 379 -30.09 23.70 -24.84
C ASN A 379 -29.31 24.48 -23.76
N VAL A 380 -29.42 24.06 -22.50
CA VAL A 380 -28.87 24.77 -21.33
C VAL A 380 -27.34 24.81 -21.30
N LEU A 381 -26.67 23.77 -21.84
CA LEU A 381 -25.22 23.73 -21.97
C LEU A 381 -24.72 24.42 -23.26
N GLY A 382 -25.63 24.70 -24.20
CA GLY A 382 -25.37 25.42 -25.44
C GLY A 382 -25.85 26.88 -25.38
N SER A 383 -26.76 27.24 -26.27
CA SER A 383 -27.26 28.61 -26.44
C SER A 383 -28.12 29.13 -25.28
N GLY A 384 -28.63 28.27 -24.40
CA GLY A 384 -29.52 28.63 -23.29
C GLY A 384 -28.92 29.68 -22.35
N ASN A 385 -27.65 29.52 -21.94
CA ASN A 385 -26.96 30.52 -21.13
C ASN A 385 -26.92 31.90 -21.81
N ALA A 386 -26.61 31.94 -23.11
CA ALA A 386 -26.52 33.20 -23.85
C ALA A 386 -27.90 33.90 -23.98
N ALA A 387 -28.96 33.11 -24.18
CA ALA A 387 -30.32 33.64 -24.26
C ALA A 387 -30.80 34.24 -22.92
N VAL A 388 -30.55 33.57 -21.80
CA VAL A 388 -30.92 34.09 -20.46
C VAL A 388 -30.12 35.36 -20.13
N ILE A 389 -28.82 35.40 -20.44
CA ILE A 389 -27.99 36.60 -20.25
C ILE A 389 -28.53 37.78 -21.06
N GLY A 390 -28.83 37.58 -22.36
CA GLY A 390 -29.38 38.63 -23.22
C GLY A 390 -30.76 39.13 -22.77
N ALA A 391 -31.57 38.26 -22.16
CA ALA A 391 -32.84 38.67 -21.55
C ALA A 391 -32.63 39.54 -20.29
N LEU A 392 -31.66 39.19 -19.43
CA LEU A 392 -31.29 39.97 -18.24
C LEU A 392 -30.67 41.33 -18.59
N GLU A 393 -29.87 41.39 -19.65
CA GLU A 393 -29.34 42.64 -20.20
C GLU A 393 -30.47 43.50 -20.79
N GLY A 394 -31.39 42.90 -21.56
CA GLY A 394 -32.52 43.59 -22.18
C GLY A 394 -33.53 44.21 -21.20
N VAL A 395 -33.62 43.71 -19.97
CA VAL A 395 -34.42 44.31 -18.88
C VAL A 395 -33.59 45.18 -17.93
N GLY A 396 -32.27 45.32 -18.15
CA GLY A 396 -31.38 46.12 -17.31
C GLY A 396 -31.07 45.51 -15.93
N ALA A 397 -31.31 44.22 -15.73
CA ALA A 397 -31.07 43.52 -14.47
C ALA A 397 -29.66 42.90 -14.36
N LEU A 398 -28.95 42.73 -15.48
CA LEU A 398 -27.57 42.25 -15.49
C LEU A 398 -26.61 43.33 -14.95
N LEU A 399 -25.97 43.06 -13.82
CA LEU A 399 -24.95 43.95 -13.23
C LEU A 399 -23.57 43.73 -13.85
N LYS A 400 -23.21 42.47 -14.13
CA LYS A 400 -21.90 42.06 -14.65
C LYS A 400 -21.98 40.65 -15.23
N GLU A 401 -21.23 40.41 -16.32
CA GLU A 401 -20.81 39.07 -16.77
C GLU A 401 -19.28 38.96 -16.68
N GLU A 402 -18.77 37.78 -16.33
CA GLU A 402 -17.35 37.44 -16.39
C GLU A 402 -17.13 35.93 -16.67
N ALA A 403 -15.91 35.58 -17.08
CA ALA A 403 -15.50 34.18 -17.26
C ALA A 403 -14.92 33.62 -15.94
N TYR A 404 -15.49 32.52 -15.44
CA TYR A 404 -15.14 31.94 -14.14
C TYR A 404 -14.62 30.52 -14.28
N ASN A 405 -13.33 30.30 -13.94
CA ASN A 405 -12.67 29.00 -13.99
C ASN A 405 -12.81 28.27 -12.64
N HIS A 406 -13.40 27.07 -12.65
CA HIS A 406 -13.65 26.29 -11.43
C HIS A 406 -13.89 24.80 -11.74
N LYS A 407 -13.94 23.97 -10.70
CA LYS A 407 -14.17 22.52 -10.84
C LYS A 407 -15.65 22.23 -11.03
N TYR A 408 -16.02 21.85 -12.26
CA TYR A 408 -17.39 21.51 -12.64
C TYR A 408 -17.53 19.98 -12.88
N PRO A 409 -18.67 19.35 -12.56
CA PRO A 409 -18.87 17.91 -12.75
C PRO A 409 -19.15 17.53 -14.22
N TYR A 410 -18.34 16.61 -14.75
CA TYR A 410 -18.45 16.04 -16.10
C TYR A 410 -18.82 14.55 -16.05
N ASP A 411 -19.51 14.08 -17.10
CA ASP A 411 -19.77 12.65 -17.33
C ASP A 411 -18.44 11.96 -17.69
N TRP A 412 -17.98 11.09 -16.79
CA TRP A 412 -16.68 10.42 -16.90
C TRP A 412 -16.49 9.55 -18.16
N ARG A 413 -17.55 9.28 -18.93
CA ARG A 413 -17.53 8.43 -20.12
C ARG A 413 -17.69 9.20 -21.43
N THR A 414 -18.48 10.27 -21.45
CA THR A 414 -18.67 11.12 -22.64
C THR A 414 -17.67 12.27 -22.70
N LYS A 415 -17.17 12.73 -21.55
CA LYS A 415 -16.34 13.94 -21.38
C LYS A 415 -17.11 15.25 -21.64
N GLU A 416 -18.42 15.22 -21.43
CA GLU A 416 -19.31 16.38 -21.51
C GLU A 416 -19.79 16.84 -20.12
N PRO A 417 -20.18 18.11 -19.92
CA PRO A 417 -20.68 18.61 -18.64
C PRO A 417 -21.99 17.92 -18.21
N THR A 418 -22.19 17.75 -16.91
CA THR A 418 -23.48 17.33 -16.32
C THR A 418 -24.32 18.53 -15.89
N ILE A 419 -25.56 18.31 -15.50
CA ILE A 419 -26.42 19.31 -14.85
C ILE A 419 -27.09 18.71 -13.62
N PHE A 420 -27.49 19.53 -12.66
CA PHE A 420 -28.49 19.11 -11.67
C PHE A 420 -29.89 19.27 -12.25
N ARG A 421 -30.70 18.22 -12.17
CA ARG A 421 -32.08 18.20 -12.68
C ARG A 421 -32.96 17.34 -11.79
N ALA A 422 -34.12 17.87 -11.38
CA ALA A 422 -35.13 17.08 -10.70
C ALA A 422 -35.78 16.08 -11.66
N THR A 423 -35.84 14.82 -11.22
CA THR A 423 -36.50 13.73 -11.91
C THR A 423 -37.08 12.77 -10.88
N GLU A 424 -38.19 12.11 -11.23
CA GLU A 424 -38.63 10.96 -10.46
C GLU A 424 -37.56 9.87 -10.56
N GLN A 425 -37.09 9.36 -9.42
CA GLN A 425 -36.08 8.31 -9.31
C GLN A 425 -36.38 7.44 -8.08
N TRP A 426 -35.76 6.27 -8.01
CA TRP A 426 -35.77 5.39 -6.85
C TRP A 426 -34.53 5.64 -6.00
N PHE A 427 -34.75 5.80 -4.70
CA PHE A 427 -33.72 6.07 -3.71
C PHE A 427 -33.73 5.00 -2.63
N ALA A 428 -32.53 4.60 -2.18
CA ALA A 428 -32.34 3.96 -0.89
C ALA A 428 -31.92 5.03 0.13
N SER A 429 -32.77 5.33 1.10
CA SER A 429 -32.45 6.22 2.23
C SER A 429 -31.48 5.51 3.17
N VAL A 430 -30.37 6.18 3.52
CA VAL A 430 -29.42 5.69 4.53
C VAL A 430 -29.85 6.14 5.93
N GLU A 431 -30.63 7.23 6.05
CA GLU A 431 -31.07 7.81 7.31
C GLU A 431 -31.75 6.80 8.25
N GLY A 432 -32.58 5.90 7.71
CA GLY A 432 -33.28 4.87 8.47
C GLY A 432 -32.40 3.74 9.06
N PHE A 433 -31.10 3.71 8.76
CA PHE A 433 -30.14 2.75 9.33
C PHE A 433 -28.71 3.30 9.49
N ARG A 434 -28.51 4.63 9.44
CA ARG A 434 -27.18 5.25 9.44
C ARG A 434 -26.37 4.87 10.67
N GLU A 435 -26.93 5.01 11.87
CA GLU A 435 -26.23 4.71 13.13
C GLU A 435 -25.75 3.26 13.16
N MET A 436 -26.61 2.30 12.81
CA MET A 436 -26.23 0.88 12.67
C MET A 436 -25.12 0.64 11.65
N ALA A 437 -25.01 1.48 10.61
CA ALA A 437 -23.94 1.40 9.62
C ALA A 437 -22.63 2.05 10.10
N LEU A 438 -22.69 2.98 11.04
CA LEU A 438 -21.54 3.56 11.73
C LEU A 438 -21.02 2.61 12.82
N GLU A 439 -21.91 2.05 13.65
CA GLU A 439 -21.61 0.97 14.61
C GLU A 439 -20.92 -0.21 13.89
N ALA A 440 -21.49 -0.69 12.77
CA ALA A 440 -20.91 -1.76 11.96
C ALA A 440 -19.62 -1.39 11.20
N ILE A 441 -19.15 -0.13 11.24
CA ILE A 441 -17.81 0.27 10.79
C ILE A 441 -16.78 0.14 11.92
N GLU A 442 -17.18 0.33 13.18
CA GLU A 442 -16.29 0.21 14.35
C GLU A 442 -15.93 -1.24 14.66
N ASP A 443 -16.85 -2.19 14.42
CA ASP A 443 -16.62 -3.63 14.54
C ASP A 443 -15.64 -4.20 13.48
N VAL A 444 -15.24 -3.43 12.47
CA VAL A 444 -14.42 -3.89 11.33
C VAL A 444 -12.95 -3.54 11.51
N GLN A 445 -12.07 -4.50 11.24
CA GLN A 445 -10.63 -4.27 11.21
C GLN A 445 -10.20 -3.60 9.88
N TRP A 446 -9.87 -2.30 9.93
CA TRP A 446 -9.43 -1.53 8.77
C TRP A 446 -7.90 -1.57 8.61
N ILE A 447 -7.41 -2.04 7.46
CA ILE A 447 -5.98 -2.13 7.12
C ILE A 447 -5.71 -1.31 5.85
N PRO A 448 -4.98 -0.18 5.92
CA PRO A 448 -4.56 0.55 7.11
C PRO A 448 -5.72 1.27 7.83
N ALA A 449 -5.59 1.50 9.14
CA ALA A 449 -6.65 2.06 10.01
C ALA A 449 -7.27 3.39 9.51
N LYS A 450 -6.50 4.21 8.77
CA LYS A 450 -6.99 5.44 8.11
C LYS A 450 -8.20 5.21 7.17
N GLY A 451 -8.47 3.97 6.76
CA GLY A 451 -9.66 3.58 6.00
C GLY A 451 -10.97 3.76 6.76
N GLN A 452 -10.98 3.52 8.08
CA GLN A 452 -12.15 3.70 8.95
C GLN A 452 -12.66 5.13 8.85
N ASN A 453 -11.82 6.11 9.17
CA ASN A 453 -12.15 7.55 9.08
C ASN A 453 -12.70 7.94 7.70
N ARG A 454 -12.16 7.34 6.63
CA ARG A 454 -12.56 7.62 5.24
C ARG A 454 -13.98 7.10 4.95
N ILE A 455 -14.35 5.91 5.39
CA ILE A 455 -15.71 5.38 5.18
C ILE A 455 -16.72 5.97 6.18
N THR A 456 -16.32 6.21 7.43
CA THR A 456 -17.16 6.83 8.48
C THR A 456 -17.74 8.16 8.01
N ALA A 457 -16.89 9.09 7.54
CA ALA A 457 -17.37 10.37 7.00
C ALA A 457 -18.30 10.18 5.79
N MET A 458 -17.96 9.28 4.87
CA MET A 458 -18.75 9.02 3.65
C MET A 458 -20.09 8.32 3.92
N VAL A 459 -20.31 7.74 5.09
CA VAL A 459 -21.60 7.19 5.55
C VAL A 459 -22.36 8.20 6.43
N GLY A 460 -21.65 8.96 7.27
CA GLY A 460 -22.22 10.03 8.10
C GLY A 460 -22.94 11.09 7.27
N ASP A 461 -22.27 11.64 6.26
CA ASP A 461 -22.78 12.72 5.43
C ASP A 461 -23.85 12.27 4.40
N ARG A 462 -24.05 10.95 4.23
CA ARG A 462 -24.91 10.40 3.17
C ARG A 462 -26.38 10.35 3.60
N SER A 463 -27.23 11.05 2.86
CA SER A 463 -28.70 11.02 3.02
C SER A 463 -29.34 9.89 2.21
N ASP A 464 -29.28 9.99 0.89
CA ASP A 464 -29.89 9.06 -0.06
C ASP A 464 -28.87 8.48 -1.05
N TRP A 465 -29.19 7.30 -1.59
CA TRP A 465 -28.53 6.71 -2.75
C TRP A 465 -29.54 6.58 -3.89
N CYS A 466 -29.34 7.32 -4.99
CA CYS A 466 -30.11 7.11 -6.22
C CYS A 466 -29.75 5.75 -6.84
N ILE A 467 -30.66 4.79 -6.71
CA ILE A 467 -30.46 3.39 -7.15
C ILE A 467 -31.03 3.10 -8.54
N SER A 468 -31.81 4.00 -9.14
CA SER A 468 -32.30 3.83 -10.52
C SER A 468 -31.35 4.42 -11.57
N ARG A 469 -31.41 3.86 -12.78
CA ARG A 469 -30.75 4.33 -14.01
C ARG A 469 -31.65 4.07 -15.22
N GLN A 470 -31.70 5.01 -16.16
CA GLN A 470 -32.60 4.97 -17.32
C GLN A 470 -31.98 4.18 -18.49
N ARG A 471 -31.53 2.94 -18.23
CA ARG A 471 -30.75 2.11 -19.17
C ARG A 471 -31.45 0.78 -19.48
N SER A 472 -30.95 0.05 -20.48
CA SER A 472 -31.46 -1.29 -20.80
C SER A 472 -30.60 -2.41 -20.22
N TRP A 473 -29.29 -2.19 -20.07
CA TRP A 473 -28.36 -3.20 -19.59
C TRP A 473 -28.05 -3.06 -18.08
N GLY A 474 -28.79 -3.81 -17.29
CA GLY A 474 -28.69 -3.93 -15.82
C GLY A 474 -29.89 -4.73 -15.29
N LEU A 475 -29.95 -4.98 -13.97
CA LEU A 475 -31.11 -5.63 -13.36
C LEU A 475 -32.30 -4.64 -13.30
N PRO A 476 -33.49 -4.95 -13.85
CA PRO A 476 -34.65 -4.06 -13.76
C PRO A 476 -35.17 -3.90 -12.33
N ILE A 477 -35.65 -2.71 -11.99
CA ILE A 477 -36.39 -2.49 -10.74
C ILE A 477 -37.77 -3.16 -10.89
N PRO A 478 -38.17 -4.09 -10.00
CA PRO A 478 -39.32 -4.99 -10.17
C PRO A 478 -40.67 -4.31 -9.84
N VAL A 479 -40.89 -3.09 -10.35
CA VAL A 479 -42.05 -2.25 -10.05
C VAL A 479 -43.01 -2.16 -11.22
N PHE A 480 -44.30 -2.14 -10.90
CA PHE A 480 -45.39 -1.82 -11.81
C PHE A 480 -45.97 -0.46 -11.43
N TYR A 481 -46.52 0.27 -12.39
CA TYR A 481 -47.24 1.50 -12.17
C TYR A 481 -48.67 1.34 -12.67
N GLU A 482 -49.65 1.78 -11.89
CA GLU A 482 -51.03 1.87 -12.37
C GLU A 482 -51.13 2.94 -13.48
N GLU A 483 -51.83 2.63 -14.57
CA GLU A 483 -51.87 3.50 -15.76
C GLU A 483 -52.64 4.82 -15.52
N GLU A 484 -53.67 4.81 -14.67
CA GLU A 484 -54.54 5.98 -14.42
C GLU A 484 -53.98 6.93 -13.34
N THR A 485 -53.30 6.40 -12.33
CA THR A 485 -52.82 7.16 -11.15
C THR A 485 -51.31 7.41 -11.17
N GLY A 486 -50.53 6.56 -11.86
CA GLY A 486 -49.08 6.54 -11.78
C GLY A 486 -48.53 5.93 -10.48
N GLU A 487 -49.37 5.44 -9.56
CA GLU A 487 -48.93 4.88 -8.28
C GLU A 487 -48.08 3.61 -8.46
N PRO A 488 -46.96 3.46 -7.73
CA PRO A 488 -46.11 2.28 -7.82
C PRO A 488 -46.70 1.09 -7.04
N LEU A 489 -47.13 0.06 -7.77
CA LEU A 489 -47.38 -1.27 -7.22
C LEU A 489 -46.04 -1.98 -7.01
N LEU A 490 -45.58 -1.98 -5.75
CA LEU A 490 -44.36 -2.65 -5.31
C LEU A 490 -44.56 -3.19 -3.87
N ASN A 491 -44.79 -4.50 -3.72
CA ASN A 491 -45.03 -5.13 -2.42
C ASN A 491 -44.43 -6.55 -2.35
N GLN A 492 -44.57 -7.23 -1.20
CA GLN A 492 -43.98 -8.55 -0.98
C GLN A 492 -44.41 -9.60 -2.03
N GLU A 493 -45.68 -9.58 -2.45
CA GLU A 493 -46.21 -10.55 -3.43
C GLU A 493 -45.65 -10.29 -4.83
N THR A 494 -45.64 -9.03 -5.28
CA THR A 494 -45.10 -8.67 -6.60
C THR A 494 -43.59 -8.89 -6.66
N ILE A 495 -42.86 -8.55 -5.59
CA ILE A 495 -41.41 -8.77 -5.51
C ILE A 495 -41.09 -10.26 -5.54
N ALA A 496 -41.74 -11.08 -4.71
CA ALA A 496 -41.49 -12.53 -4.68
C ALA A 496 -41.83 -13.23 -6.01
N HIS A 497 -42.91 -12.83 -6.68
CA HIS A 497 -43.26 -13.37 -8.00
C HIS A 497 -42.22 -13.00 -9.07
N VAL A 498 -41.77 -11.74 -9.13
CA VAL A 498 -40.73 -11.31 -10.09
C VAL A 498 -39.38 -11.94 -9.75
N GLN A 499 -39.04 -12.10 -8.47
CA GLN A 499 -37.84 -12.82 -8.02
C GLN A 499 -37.83 -14.26 -8.51
N ALA A 500 -38.94 -14.99 -8.40
CA ALA A 500 -39.07 -16.35 -8.91
C ALA A 500 -38.97 -16.42 -10.45
N VAL A 501 -39.57 -15.46 -11.17
CA VAL A 501 -39.44 -15.36 -12.63
C VAL A 501 -37.99 -15.09 -13.04
N PHE A 502 -37.25 -14.24 -12.31
CA PHE A 502 -35.84 -13.98 -12.60
C PHE A 502 -34.95 -15.18 -12.27
N ALA A 503 -35.24 -15.93 -11.20
CA ALA A 503 -34.50 -17.17 -10.89
C ALA A 503 -34.65 -18.24 -11.98
N GLU A 504 -35.84 -18.37 -12.58
CA GLU A 504 -36.10 -19.36 -13.65
C GLU A 504 -35.59 -18.89 -15.03
N LYS A 505 -35.72 -17.59 -15.35
CA LYS A 505 -35.63 -17.07 -16.74
C LYS A 505 -34.61 -15.94 -16.94
N GLY A 506 -33.98 -15.45 -15.88
CA GLY A 506 -33.12 -14.27 -15.87
C GLY A 506 -33.86 -12.96 -16.16
N SER A 507 -33.21 -11.83 -15.91
CA SER A 507 -33.83 -10.50 -15.99
C SER A 507 -34.24 -10.05 -17.40
N ASP A 508 -33.81 -10.77 -18.46
CA ASP A 508 -34.35 -10.60 -19.82
C ASP A 508 -35.87 -10.88 -19.87
N ALA A 509 -36.40 -11.71 -18.96
CA ALA A 509 -37.83 -11.97 -18.80
C ALA A 509 -38.66 -10.69 -18.63
N TRP A 510 -38.14 -9.72 -17.87
CA TRP A 510 -38.78 -8.42 -17.68
C TRP A 510 -39.06 -7.69 -19.00
N TRP A 511 -38.21 -7.89 -20.01
CA TRP A 511 -38.29 -7.19 -21.27
C TRP A 511 -39.22 -7.90 -22.27
N TYR A 512 -39.11 -9.23 -22.41
CA TYR A 512 -39.89 -9.98 -23.41
C TYR A 512 -41.26 -10.48 -22.93
N MET A 513 -41.50 -10.62 -21.62
CA MET A 513 -42.80 -11.08 -21.11
C MET A 513 -43.86 -9.96 -21.11
N ALA A 514 -45.12 -10.36 -21.31
CA ALA A 514 -46.28 -9.52 -21.13
C ALA A 514 -46.49 -9.19 -19.63
N VAL A 515 -47.14 -8.06 -19.33
CA VAL A 515 -47.22 -7.53 -17.94
C VAL A 515 -48.03 -8.48 -17.05
N GLU A 516 -49.09 -9.06 -17.58
CA GLU A 516 -49.99 -10.00 -16.92
C GLU A 516 -49.23 -11.24 -16.41
N ALA A 517 -48.23 -11.72 -17.16
CA ALA A 517 -47.39 -12.85 -16.76
C ALA A 517 -46.31 -12.48 -15.73
N LEU A 518 -45.92 -11.20 -15.68
CA LEU A 518 -45.01 -10.64 -14.67
C LEU A 518 -45.74 -10.23 -13.37
N LEU A 519 -47.06 -10.15 -13.39
CA LEU A 519 -47.89 -9.91 -12.21
C LEU A 519 -48.29 -11.22 -11.50
N PRO A 520 -48.42 -11.21 -10.15
CA PRO A 520 -49.14 -12.25 -9.42
C PRO A 520 -50.61 -12.33 -9.84
N GLU A 521 -51.25 -13.47 -9.57
CA GLU A 521 -52.63 -13.74 -10.01
C GLU A 521 -53.64 -12.70 -9.50
N ALA A 522 -53.49 -12.23 -8.26
CA ALA A 522 -54.36 -11.22 -7.64
C ALA A 522 -54.37 -9.85 -8.34
N TYR A 523 -53.43 -9.56 -9.24
CA TYR A 523 -53.29 -8.28 -9.94
C TYR A 523 -53.61 -8.34 -11.43
N ARG A 524 -53.96 -9.50 -11.98
CA ARG A 524 -54.24 -9.66 -13.43
C ARG A 524 -55.61 -9.13 -13.84
N ASP A 525 -56.63 -9.41 -13.03
CA ASP A 525 -58.03 -9.13 -13.33
C ASP A 525 -58.71 -8.27 -12.24
N ASN A 526 -57.93 -7.49 -11.47
CA ASN A 526 -58.44 -6.70 -10.33
C ASN A 526 -59.17 -5.39 -10.73
N GLY A 527 -59.38 -5.15 -12.03
CA GLY A 527 -60.02 -3.96 -12.58
C GLY A 527 -59.09 -2.76 -12.82
N LYS A 528 -57.85 -2.79 -12.32
CA LYS A 528 -56.82 -1.79 -12.64
C LYS A 528 -55.99 -2.24 -13.86
N LYS A 529 -55.32 -1.29 -14.51
CA LYS A 529 -54.30 -1.57 -15.53
C LYS A 529 -52.92 -1.18 -15.03
N TYR A 530 -51.92 -1.96 -15.43
CA TYR A 530 -50.54 -1.79 -15.00
C TYR A 530 -49.57 -1.74 -16.17
N ARG A 531 -48.58 -0.84 -16.09
CA ARG A 531 -47.40 -0.82 -16.94
C ARG A 531 -46.16 -1.16 -16.11
N LYS A 532 -45.26 -1.99 -16.64
CA LYS A 532 -43.98 -2.32 -15.98
C LYS A 532 -43.01 -1.13 -16.03
N GLY A 533 -42.18 -0.98 -15.00
CA GLY A 533 -41.09 0.00 -14.98
C GLY A 533 -39.98 -0.30 -15.99
N THR A 534 -39.24 0.72 -16.40
CA THR A 534 -38.15 0.63 -17.39
C THR A 534 -36.76 0.93 -16.81
N ASP A 535 -36.68 1.37 -15.55
CA ASP A 535 -35.41 1.65 -14.88
C ASP A 535 -34.68 0.36 -14.48
N THR A 536 -33.35 0.38 -14.62
CA THR A 536 -32.46 -0.64 -14.03
C THR A 536 -31.84 -0.13 -12.75
N MET A 537 -31.36 -1.05 -11.91
CA MET A 537 -30.59 -0.76 -10.72
C MET A 537 -29.19 -0.19 -11.07
N ASP A 538 -28.60 0.50 -10.10
CA ASP A 538 -27.21 0.92 -10.07
C ASP A 538 -26.27 -0.31 -9.96
N VAL A 539 -25.19 -0.34 -10.73
CA VAL A 539 -24.16 -1.40 -10.67
C VAL A 539 -23.46 -1.49 -9.31
N TRP A 540 -23.50 -0.41 -8.52
CA TRP A 540 -23.07 -0.47 -7.12
C TRP A 540 -24.03 -1.29 -6.24
N PHE A 541 -25.30 -1.44 -6.61
CA PHE A 541 -26.26 -2.36 -5.96
C PHE A 541 -26.06 -3.79 -6.45
N ASP A 542 -25.80 -3.98 -7.75
CA ASP A 542 -25.42 -5.28 -8.31
C ASP A 542 -24.20 -5.85 -7.58
N SER A 543 -23.07 -5.13 -7.58
CA SER A 543 -21.84 -5.55 -6.88
C SER A 543 -22.00 -5.56 -5.35
N GLY A 544 -22.73 -4.60 -4.77
CA GLY A 544 -22.99 -4.52 -3.33
C GLY A 544 -23.76 -5.72 -2.77
N SER A 545 -24.71 -6.27 -3.53
CA SER A 545 -25.48 -7.46 -3.15
C SER A 545 -24.70 -8.79 -3.29
N SER A 546 -23.44 -8.77 -3.72
CA SER A 546 -22.63 -10.00 -3.93
C SER A 546 -22.46 -10.87 -2.68
N TRP A 547 -22.44 -10.28 -1.47
CA TRP A 547 -22.39 -11.06 -0.23
C TRP A 547 -23.66 -11.94 -0.09
N ALA A 548 -24.83 -11.45 -0.49
CA ALA A 548 -26.07 -12.23 -0.46
C ALA A 548 -26.08 -13.28 -1.59
N ALA A 549 -25.75 -12.85 -2.82
CA ALA A 549 -25.80 -13.69 -4.01
C ALA A 549 -24.73 -14.80 -4.08
N VAL A 550 -23.61 -14.65 -3.36
CA VAL A 550 -22.49 -15.59 -3.36
C VAL A 550 -22.36 -16.27 -2.01
N VAL A 551 -22.09 -15.50 -0.95
CA VAL A 551 -21.81 -16.02 0.40
C VAL A 551 -23.08 -16.54 1.09
N GLY A 552 -24.22 -15.88 0.87
CA GLY A 552 -25.52 -16.25 1.44
C GLY A 552 -26.22 -17.42 0.73
N VAL A 553 -25.72 -17.90 -0.41
CA VAL A 553 -26.38 -18.93 -1.25
C VAL A 553 -25.49 -20.15 -1.53
N ARG A 554 -24.17 -19.99 -1.67
CA ARG A 554 -23.28 -21.11 -2.03
C ARG A 554 -22.87 -21.95 -0.83
N GLU A 555 -23.06 -23.26 -0.93
CA GLU A 555 -22.62 -24.22 0.09
C GLU A 555 -21.11 -24.15 0.35
N GLY A 556 -20.73 -24.32 1.62
CA GLY A 556 -19.34 -24.25 2.07
C GLY A 556 -18.81 -22.84 2.33
N LEU A 557 -19.66 -21.80 2.27
CA LEU A 557 -19.33 -20.44 2.70
C LEU A 557 -20.05 -20.06 3.99
N SER A 558 -19.55 -19.03 4.68
CA SER A 558 -20.09 -18.48 5.92
C SER A 558 -20.11 -16.95 5.86
N TYR A 559 -21.10 -16.35 6.51
CA TYR A 559 -21.33 -14.90 6.54
C TYR A 559 -21.31 -14.39 8.00
N PRO A 560 -20.58 -13.29 8.33
CA PRO A 560 -19.70 -12.51 7.47
C PRO A 560 -18.47 -13.29 7.00
N VAL A 561 -17.76 -12.74 6.01
CA VAL A 561 -16.50 -13.29 5.51
C VAL A 561 -15.31 -12.75 6.31
N ASP A 562 -14.19 -13.47 6.33
CA ASP A 562 -12.96 -13.02 6.99
C ASP A 562 -12.51 -11.66 6.43
N ILE A 563 -12.39 -11.52 5.11
CA ILE A 563 -11.74 -10.35 4.52
C ILE A 563 -12.31 -9.91 3.15
N TYR A 564 -12.38 -8.59 2.97
CA TYR A 564 -12.51 -7.91 1.68
C TYR A 564 -11.16 -7.24 1.33
N LEU A 565 -10.74 -7.28 0.05
CA LEU A 565 -9.48 -6.66 -0.41
C LEU A 565 -9.64 -5.94 -1.74
N GLU A 566 -9.54 -4.61 -1.78
CA GLU A 566 -9.61 -3.81 -3.02
C GLU A 566 -8.77 -2.52 -3.00
N GLY A 567 -8.80 -1.79 -4.12
CA GLY A 567 -8.22 -0.45 -4.25
C GLY A 567 -8.95 0.63 -3.44
N SER A 568 -8.23 1.70 -3.07
CA SER A 568 -8.74 2.72 -2.15
C SER A 568 -9.99 3.47 -2.63
N ASP A 569 -10.25 3.49 -3.93
CA ASP A 569 -11.49 3.96 -4.55
C ASP A 569 -12.75 3.24 -4.03
N GLN A 570 -12.66 1.97 -3.64
CA GLN A 570 -13.81 1.18 -3.23
C GLN A 570 -14.45 1.60 -1.89
N HIS A 571 -13.82 2.52 -1.15
CA HIS A 571 -14.47 3.24 -0.03
C HIS A 571 -15.68 4.07 -0.48
N ARG A 572 -15.75 4.47 -1.77
CA ARG A 572 -16.91 5.14 -2.40
C ARG A 572 -17.71 4.22 -3.32
N GLY A 573 -17.35 2.93 -3.35
CA GLY A 573 -17.89 1.92 -4.24
C GLY A 573 -18.24 0.66 -3.46
N TRP A 574 -17.58 -0.45 -3.80
CA TRP A 574 -17.98 -1.79 -3.38
C TRP A 574 -17.96 -2.05 -1.88
N PHE A 575 -17.01 -1.46 -1.12
CA PHE A 575 -17.01 -1.59 0.35
C PHE A 575 -18.27 -0.95 0.94
N GLN A 576 -18.58 0.28 0.51
CA GLN A 576 -19.71 1.03 1.02
C GLN A 576 -21.06 0.44 0.58
N SER A 577 -21.20 0.00 -0.69
CA SER A 577 -22.45 -0.60 -1.15
C SER A 577 -22.70 -2.00 -0.57
N SER A 578 -21.64 -2.77 -0.32
CA SER A 578 -21.75 -4.04 0.42
C SER A 578 -22.16 -3.79 1.87
N LEU A 579 -21.51 -2.85 2.56
CA LEU A 579 -21.86 -2.46 3.93
C LEU A 579 -23.33 -2.01 4.04
N LEU A 580 -23.74 -1.02 3.24
CA LEU A 580 -25.08 -0.44 3.32
C LEU A 580 -26.17 -1.47 3.01
N THR A 581 -25.99 -2.33 2.01
CA THR A 581 -26.97 -3.39 1.72
C THR A 581 -27.00 -4.48 2.79
N SER A 582 -25.86 -4.84 3.39
CA SER A 582 -25.80 -5.87 4.44
C SER A 582 -26.33 -5.37 5.79
N VAL A 583 -26.04 -4.12 6.18
CA VAL A 583 -26.62 -3.50 7.37
C VAL A 583 -28.13 -3.30 7.22
N ALA A 584 -28.58 -2.75 6.08
CA ALA A 584 -30.02 -2.54 5.84
C ALA A 584 -30.83 -3.85 5.88
N THR A 585 -30.26 -4.99 5.50
CA THR A 585 -30.95 -6.29 5.48
C THR A 585 -30.71 -7.12 6.75
N LYS A 586 -29.45 -7.35 7.13
CA LYS A 586 -29.01 -8.25 8.21
C LYS A 586 -28.45 -7.57 9.46
N GLY A 587 -28.31 -6.24 9.46
CA GLY A 587 -27.94 -5.46 10.64
C GLY A 587 -26.47 -5.51 11.05
N ARG A 588 -25.56 -5.91 10.15
CA ARG A 588 -24.10 -5.94 10.40
C ARG A 588 -23.29 -5.85 9.11
N SER A 589 -21.98 -5.63 9.24
CA SER A 589 -21.01 -5.69 8.14
C SER A 589 -21.00 -7.08 7.44
N PRO A 590 -20.77 -7.16 6.12
CA PRO A 590 -20.56 -8.43 5.43
C PRO A 590 -19.13 -8.99 5.56
N TYR A 591 -18.19 -8.20 6.09
CA TYR A 591 -16.77 -8.53 6.25
C TYR A 591 -16.28 -8.23 7.68
N ASN A 592 -15.31 -9.01 8.18
CA ASN A 592 -14.64 -8.74 9.45
C ASN A 592 -13.43 -7.81 9.28
N THR A 593 -12.66 -7.99 8.20
CA THR A 593 -11.47 -7.19 7.87
C THR A 593 -11.60 -6.54 6.49
N VAL A 594 -11.14 -5.30 6.33
CA VAL A 594 -10.98 -4.63 5.03
C VAL A 594 -9.52 -4.23 4.82
N LEU A 595 -8.90 -4.81 3.79
CA LEU A 595 -7.53 -4.50 3.39
C LEU A 595 -7.53 -3.67 2.11
N THR A 596 -6.92 -2.50 2.16
CA THR A 596 -6.91 -1.52 1.08
C THR A 596 -5.52 -1.36 0.47
N HIS A 597 -5.46 -1.34 -0.87
CA HIS A 597 -4.26 -0.91 -1.59
C HIS A 597 -4.43 0.42 -2.34
N GLY A 598 -3.32 1.11 -2.61
CA GLY A 598 -3.26 2.30 -3.47
C GLY A 598 -3.31 1.96 -4.97
N PHE A 599 -3.15 3.01 -5.78
CA PHE A 599 -3.04 2.92 -7.23
C PHE A 599 -1.61 2.61 -7.69
N VAL A 600 -1.48 2.16 -8.94
CA VAL A 600 -0.18 1.97 -9.59
C VAL A 600 0.11 3.16 -10.51
N LEU A 601 1.24 3.81 -10.27
CA LEU A 601 1.75 5.00 -10.95
C LEU A 601 3.04 4.69 -11.72
N ASP A 602 3.47 5.59 -12.60
CA ASP A 602 4.81 5.50 -13.21
C ASP A 602 5.93 5.98 -12.26
N GLU A 603 7.19 5.85 -12.70
CA GLU A 603 8.39 6.36 -11.98
C GLU A 603 8.36 7.86 -11.66
N GLN A 604 7.43 8.63 -12.23
CA GLN A 604 7.26 10.08 -11.99
C GLN A 604 5.98 10.39 -11.18
N GLY A 605 5.34 9.37 -10.57
CA GLY A 605 4.12 9.54 -9.78
C GLY A 605 2.88 9.87 -10.62
N ARG A 606 2.91 9.64 -11.94
CA ARG A 606 1.79 9.97 -12.84
C ARG A 606 0.93 8.74 -13.10
N LYS A 607 -0.38 8.96 -13.27
CA LYS A 607 -1.34 7.93 -13.68
C LYS A 607 -0.93 7.32 -15.03
N MET A 608 -0.89 5.99 -15.10
CA MET A 608 -0.55 5.29 -16.35
C MET A 608 -1.61 5.52 -17.43
N SER A 609 -1.20 5.89 -18.64
CA SER A 609 -2.11 6.04 -19.79
C SER A 609 -1.43 5.73 -21.13
N LYS A 610 -2.20 5.18 -22.08
CA LYS A 610 -1.66 4.74 -23.39
C LYS A 610 -1.15 5.91 -24.25
N SER A 611 -1.64 7.13 -24.03
CA SER A 611 -1.18 8.35 -24.70
C SER A 611 0.15 8.88 -24.16
N LEU A 612 0.45 8.65 -22.87
CA LEU A 612 1.76 8.99 -22.27
C LEU A 612 2.83 7.92 -22.52
N GLY A 613 2.46 6.73 -23.00
CA GLY A 613 3.38 5.62 -23.25
C GLY A 613 3.98 4.97 -21.98
N ASN A 614 3.56 5.42 -20.79
CA ASN A 614 4.08 5.00 -19.47
C ASN A 614 3.41 3.73 -18.92
N VAL A 615 2.66 2.98 -19.73
CA VAL A 615 1.93 1.78 -19.30
C VAL A 615 2.85 0.57 -19.21
N VAL A 616 2.85 -0.12 -18.07
CA VAL A 616 3.38 -1.49 -17.94
C VAL A 616 2.22 -2.49 -18.07
N ASP A 617 2.30 -3.35 -19.09
CA ASP A 617 1.30 -4.39 -19.36
C ASP A 617 1.73 -5.71 -18.67
N PRO A 618 0.92 -6.29 -17.76
CA PRO A 618 1.24 -7.55 -17.09
C PRO A 618 1.56 -8.69 -18.06
N LYS A 619 0.87 -8.77 -19.21
CA LYS A 619 1.07 -9.84 -20.19
C LYS A 619 2.44 -9.72 -20.85
N VAL A 620 2.90 -8.49 -21.11
CA VAL A 620 4.25 -8.22 -21.67
C VAL A 620 5.35 -8.54 -20.66
N VAL A 621 5.14 -8.33 -19.35
CA VAL A 621 6.08 -8.77 -18.31
C VAL A 621 6.19 -10.30 -18.28
N ILE A 622 5.07 -10.99 -18.34
CA ILE A 622 4.99 -12.45 -18.16
C ILE A 622 5.44 -13.22 -19.42
N GLU A 623 4.86 -12.92 -20.58
CA GLU A 623 5.07 -13.65 -21.84
C GLU A 623 6.23 -13.08 -22.69
N GLY A 624 6.69 -11.87 -22.36
CA GLY A 624 7.64 -11.09 -23.13
C GLY A 624 6.99 -10.27 -24.24
N GLY A 625 7.66 -9.18 -24.62
CA GLY A 625 7.21 -8.28 -25.68
C GLY A 625 7.64 -8.74 -27.07
N LYS A 626 7.34 -7.89 -28.07
CA LYS A 626 7.75 -8.13 -29.47
C LYS A 626 9.27 -8.16 -29.63
N ASN A 627 9.98 -7.33 -28.87
CA ASN A 627 11.44 -7.33 -28.83
C ASN A 627 11.95 -8.03 -27.55
N LYS A 628 12.18 -9.34 -27.64
CA LYS A 628 12.60 -10.18 -26.50
C LYS A 628 13.99 -9.84 -25.91
N LYS A 629 14.73 -8.86 -26.48
CA LYS A 629 15.94 -8.29 -25.86
C LYS A 629 15.66 -7.15 -24.89
N GLU A 630 14.63 -6.34 -25.17
CA GLU A 630 14.21 -5.20 -24.34
C GLU A 630 13.11 -5.60 -23.36
N GLU A 631 12.24 -6.51 -23.79
CA GLU A 631 11.06 -7.02 -23.10
C GLU A 631 11.12 -8.56 -23.08
N PRO A 632 12.06 -9.18 -22.34
CA PRO A 632 12.10 -10.63 -22.19
C PRO A 632 10.89 -11.12 -21.39
N ALA A 633 10.58 -12.41 -21.52
CA ALA A 633 9.58 -13.06 -20.67
C ALA A 633 10.16 -13.26 -19.26
N PHE A 634 9.78 -12.36 -18.33
CA PHE A 634 10.24 -12.42 -16.94
C PHE A 634 9.50 -13.48 -16.13
N GLY A 635 8.25 -13.76 -16.47
CA GLY A 635 7.36 -14.68 -15.76
C GLY A 635 6.39 -13.99 -14.81
N ALA A 636 5.40 -14.75 -14.34
CA ALA A 636 4.47 -14.35 -13.29
C ALA A 636 5.19 -14.16 -11.96
N ASP A 637 6.14 -15.03 -11.60
CA ASP A 637 6.86 -14.94 -10.32
C ASP A 637 7.60 -13.60 -10.14
N VAL A 638 8.15 -13.00 -11.21
CA VAL A 638 8.80 -11.67 -11.14
C VAL A 638 7.77 -10.55 -10.93
N LEU A 639 6.59 -10.66 -11.54
CA LEU A 639 5.48 -9.71 -11.30
C LEU A 639 4.96 -9.83 -9.86
N ARG A 640 4.86 -11.05 -9.34
CA ARG A 640 4.42 -11.31 -7.96
C ARG A 640 5.45 -10.86 -6.93
N LEU A 641 6.75 -11.00 -7.23
CA LEU A 641 7.83 -10.44 -6.42
C LEU A 641 7.72 -8.92 -6.30
N TRP A 642 7.43 -8.20 -7.40
CA TRP A 642 7.16 -6.77 -7.34
C TRP A 642 5.99 -6.45 -6.41
N VAL A 643 4.86 -7.16 -6.52
CA VAL A 643 3.69 -6.98 -5.63
C VAL A 643 4.06 -7.18 -4.17
N SER A 644 4.90 -8.18 -3.84
CA SER A 644 5.39 -8.34 -2.47
C SER A 644 6.38 -7.25 -2.03
N SER A 645 7.12 -6.62 -2.95
CA SER A 645 8.22 -5.69 -2.61
C SER A 645 7.79 -4.28 -2.19
N VAL A 646 6.52 -3.91 -2.37
CA VAL A 646 6.00 -2.55 -2.19
C VAL A 646 5.09 -2.43 -0.98
N ASP A 647 5.13 -1.29 -0.28
CA ASP A 647 4.07 -0.90 0.65
C ASP A 647 2.85 -0.45 -0.16
N TYR A 648 1.97 -1.42 -0.41
CA TYR A 648 0.73 -1.22 -1.16
C TYR A 648 -0.30 -0.34 -0.40
N SER A 649 -0.09 0.03 0.87
CA SER A 649 -1.02 0.86 1.65
C SER A 649 -1.00 2.34 1.24
N SER A 650 -0.13 2.68 0.30
CA SER A 650 0.00 3.94 -0.43
C SER A 650 0.00 3.67 -1.95
N ASP A 651 0.01 4.72 -2.78
CA ASP A 651 0.17 4.56 -4.22
C ASP A 651 1.60 4.08 -4.54
N VAL A 652 1.72 3.07 -5.40
CA VAL A 652 2.98 2.36 -5.69
C VAL A 652 3.46 2.63 -7.12
N THR A 653 4.78 2.64 -7.34
CA THR A 653 5.35 2.89 -8.67
C THR A 653 5.75 1.59 -9.39
N LEU A 654 5.64 1.57 -10.72
CA LEU A 654 6.20 0.52 -11.56
C LEU A 654 6.76 1.05 -12.88
N SER A 655 7.87 0.47 -13.32
CA SER A 655 8.50 0.73 -14.61
C SER A 655 9.17 -0.52 -15.18
N LYS A 656 9.63 -0.43 -16.43
CA LYS A 656 10.47 -1.45 -17.06
C LYS A 656 11.85 -1.61 -16.40
N ASN A 657 12.28 -0.67 -15.55
CA ASN A 657 13.52 -0.77 -14.78
C ASN A 657 13.29 -1.51 -13.46
N ILE A 658 12.21 -1.19 -12.75
CA ILE A 658 11.79 -1.90 -11.53
C ILE A 658 11.56 -3.39 -11.83
N VAL A 659 10.88 -3.72 -12.93
CA VAL A 659 10.72 -5.14 -13.37
C VAL A 659 12.07 -5.84 -13.59
N LYS A 660 13.08 -5.16 -14.17
CA LYS A 660 14.43 -5.73 -14.36
C LYS A 660 15.15 -5.95 -13.02
N GLN A 661 15.04 -5.01 -12.08
CA GLN A 661 15.61 -5.15 -10.74
C GLN A 661 14.98 -6.34 -10.00
N MET A 662 13.65 -6.50 -10.08
CA MET A 662 12.95 -7.67 -9.51
C MET A 662 13.39 -8.97 -10.18
N ALA A 663 13.59 -8.99 -11.49
CA ALA A 663 14.13 -10.16 -12.19
C ALA A 663 15.55 -10.54 -11.74
N ASP A 664 16.39 -9.57 -11.40
CA ASP A 664 17.74 -9.84 -10.86
C ASP A 664 17.73 -10.28 -9.40
N ILE A 665 16.76 -9.83 -8.59
CA ILE A 665 16.57 -10.30 -7.20
C ILE A 665 15.99 -11.73 -7.21
N TYR A 666 14.97 -11.97 -8.03
CA TYR A 666 14.44 -13.30 -8.34
C TYR A 666 15.55 -14.29 -8.76
N ARG A 667 16.45 -13.85 -9.64
CA ARG A 667 17.61 -14.63 -10.09
C ARG A 667 18.59 -14.96 -8.95
N LYS A 668 18.75 -14.10 -7.94
CA LYS A 668 19.55 -14.41 -6.74
C LYS A 668 18.88 -15.51 -5.91
N ILE A 669 17.60 -15.36 -5.58
CA ILE A 669 16.82 -16.35 -4.82
C ILE A 669 16.88 -17.73 -5.52
N ARG A 670 16.62 -17.77 -6.83
CA ARG A 670 16.69 -18.99 -7.63
C ARG A 670 18.10 -19.60 -7.65
N ASN A 671 19.16 -18.78 -7.76
CA ASN A 671 20.53 -19.28 -7.75
C ASN A 671 20.95 -19.83 -6.38
N THR A 672 20.49 -19.22 -5.28
CA THR A 672 20.70 -19.75 -3.91
C THR A 672 20.02 -21.11 -3.80
N ALA A 673 18.73 -21.24 -4.15
CA ALA A 673 18.03 -22.52 -4.14
C ALA A 673 18.70 -23.57 -5.04
N ARG A 674 19.20 -23.18 -6.23
CA ARG A 674 19.99 -24.07 -7.09
C ARG A 674 21.27 -24.58 -6.42
N PHE A 675 21.94 -23.74 -5.62
CA PHE A 675 23.12 -24.16 -4.88
C PHE A 675 22.75 -25.16 -3.78
N LEU A 676 21.64 -24.95 -3.06
CA LEU A 676 21.14 -25.90 -2.06
C LEU A 676 20.85 -27.27 -2.71
N LEU A 677 19.91 -27.32 -3.67
CA LEU A 677 19.55 -28.53 -4.41
C LEU A 677 20.77 -29.22 -5.05
N GLY A 678 21.66 -28.42 -5.64
CA GLY A 678 22.87 -28.89 -6.29
C GLY A 678 23.81 -29.65 -5.36
N ASN A 679 23.79 -29.38 -4.05
CA ASN A 679 24.67 -30.03 -3.07
C ASN A 679 23.98 -31.22 -2.36
N LEU A 680 22.77 -31.61 -2.76
CA LEU A 680 21.97 -32.67 -2.12
C LEU A 680 21.83 -33.94 -2.99
N TYR A 681 22.45 -33.99 -4.18
CA TYR A 681 22.26 -35.06 -5.17
C TYR A 681 22.57 -36.49 -4.69
N ASP A 682 23.33 -36.64 -3.61
CA ASP A 682 23.72 -37.89 -2.98
C ASP A 682 23.35 -37.95 -1.48
N PHE A 683 22.36 -37.14 -1.07
CA PHE A 683 21.86 -37.04 0.30
C PHE A 683 20.43 -37.55 0.40
N ASP A 684 20.20 -38.47 1.34
CA ASP A 684 18.89 -38.97 1.73
C ASP A 684 18.63 -38.60 3.20
N PRO A 685 17.66 -37.72 3.51
CA PRO A 685 17.38 -37.30 4.88
C PRO A 685 17.03 -38.46 5.85
N GLN A 686 16.54 -39.60 5.35
CA GLN A 686 16.19 -40.75 6.20
C GLN A 686 17.42 -41.59 6.60
N ARG A 687 18.56 -41.41 5.92
CA ARG A 687 19.78 -42.20 6.09
C ARG A 687 21.00 -41.36 6.52
N ASP A 688 21.12 -40.16 5.97
CA ASP A 688 22.33 -39.34 6.02
C ASP A 688 22.20 -38.12 6.94
N ALA A 689 21.01 -37.84 7.50
CA ALA A 689 20.80 -36.68 8.37
C ALA A 689 21.52 -36.82 9.72
N VAL A 690 22.15 -35.74 10.18
CA VAL A 690 22.86 -35.66 11.46
C VAL A 690 21.93 -35.06 12.53
N PRO A 691 21.74 -35.69 13.71
CA PRO A 691 20.92 -35.15 14.79
C PRO A 691 21.36 -33.77 15.26
N TYR A 692 20.43 -32.92 15.71
CA TYR A 692 20.74 -31.53 16.13
C TYR A 692 21.88 -31.46 17.15
N GLU A 693 21.85 -32.30 18.19
CA GLU A 693 22.88 -32.31 19.23
C GLU A 693 24.29 -32.64 18.70
N GLU A 694 24.38 -33.46 17.65
CA GLU A 694 25.64 -33.82 17.00
C GLU A 694 26.14 -32.73 16.02
N LEU A 695 25.32 -31.75 15.63
CA LEU A 695 25.73 -30.73 14.66
C LEU A 695 26.85 -29.81 15.19
N PRO A 696 27.75 -29.33 14.30
CA PRO A 696 28.69 -28.24 14.57
C PRO A 696 28.00 -26.94 15.00
N ASP A 697 28.73 -26.06 15.69
CA ASP A 697 28.20 -24.79 16.19
C ASP A 697 27.79 -23.84 15.05
N LEU A 698 28.48 -23.87 13.90
CA LEU A 698 28.10 -23.14 12.68
C LEU A 698 26.76 -23.61 12.11
N ASP A 699 26.48 -24.91 12.22
CA ASP A 699 25.25 -25.53 11.70
C ASP A 699 24.08 -25.25 12.65
N LYS A 700 24.30 -25.39 13.97
CA LYS A 700 23.34 -24.98 15.01
C LYS A 700 23.01 -23.48 14.94
N TYR A 701 24.01 -22.62 14.71
CA TYR A 701 23.79 -21.19 14.50
C TYR A 701 22.95 -20.89 13.25
N MET A 702 23.15 -21.65 12.17
CA MET A 702 22.37 -21.46 10.95
C MET A 702 20.90 -21.86 11.11
N LEU A 703 20.61 -22.93 11.89
CA LEU A 703 19.25 -23.29 12.27
C LEU A 703 18.60 -22.27 13.23
N HIS A 704 19.37 -21.69 14.16
CA HIS A 704 18.91 -20.55 14.95
C HIS A 704 18.58 -19.34 14.07
N ARG A 705 19.46 -18.97 13.12
CA ARG A 705 19.22 -17.85 12.21
C ARG A 705 18.01 -18.08 11.30
N MET A 706 17.76 -19.32 10.88
CA MET A 706 16.53 -19.72 10.19
C MET A 706 15.29 -19.52 11.06
N THR A 707 15.36 -19.85 12.36
CA THR A 707 14.26 -19.63 13.31
C THR A 707 13.84 -18.16 13.35
N GLU A 708 14.80 -17.23 13.46
CA GLU A 708 14.52 -15.79 13.42
C GLU A 708 13.92 -15.34 12.07
N VAL A 709 14.55 -15.76 10.95
CA VAL A 709 14.14 -15.41 9.58
C VAL A 709 12.72 -15.87 9.28
N PHE A 710 12.37 -17.10 9.67
CA PHE A 710 11.07 -17.70 9.38
C PHE A 710 9.97 -17.23 10.34
N ALA A 711 10.33 -16.80 11.56
CA ALA A 711 9.44 -16.03 12.42
C ALA A 711 9.12 -14.63 11.83
N GLU A 712 10.12 -13.87 11.38
CA GLU A 712 9.90 -12.56 10.74
C GLU A 712 9.09 -12.66 9.45
N VAL A 713 9.34 -13.71 8.64
CA VAL A 713 8.50 -14.03 7.47
C VAL A 713 7.05 -14.28 7.88
N THR A 714 6.80 -15.07 8.92
CA THR A 714 5.43 -15.39 9.37
C THR A 714 4.71 -14.14 9.88
N ASP A 715 5.37 -13.31 10.69
CA ASP A 715 4.83 -12.01 11.14
C ASP A 715 4.53 -11.07 9.97
N ALA A 716 5.36 -11.06 8.91
CA ALA A 716 5.10 -10.30 7.69
C ALA A 716 3.88 -10.80 6.88
N PHE A 717 3.43 -12.05 7.07
CA PHE A 717 2.18 -12.56 6.50
C PHE A 717 0.97 -12.28 7.40
N GLU A 718 1.06 -12.50 8.71
CA GLU A 718 -0.02 -12.21 9.68
C GLU A 718 -0.37 -10.70 9.73
N SER A 719 0.63 -9.83 9.67
CA SER A 719 0.46 -8.38 9.57
C SER A 719 0.12 -7.87 8.16
N TYR A 720 0.08 -8.76 7.16
CA TYR A 720 -0.02 -8.49 5.72
C TYR A 720 1.12 -7.62 5.13
N GLN A 721 2.17 -7.31 5.90
CA GLN A 721 3.30 -6.46 5.50
C GLN A 721 4.30 -7.19 4.58
N PHE A 722 3.86 -7.64 3.40
CA PHE A 722 4.66 -8.48 2.49
C PHE A 722 6.02 -7.88 2.06
N PHE A 723 6.19 -6.55 2.12
CA PHE A 723 7.47 -5.89 1.85
C PHE A 723 8.57 -6.29 2.86
N ARG A 724 8.19 -6.68 4.09
CA ARG A 724 9.10 -7.23 5.08
C ARG A 724 9.55 -8.62 4.67
N PHE A 725 8.62 -9.52 4.34
CA PHE A 725 8.93 -10.84 3.75
C PHE A 725 9.92 -10.73 2.58
N PHE A 726 9.70 -9.79 1.66
CA PHE A 726 10.60 -9.54 0.53
C PHE A 726 12.01 -9.17 0.97
N GLN A 727 12.14 -8.24 1.93
CA GLN A 727 13.44 -7.82 2.48
C GLN A 727 14.13 -8.96 3.24
N THR A 728 13.41 -9.67 4.11
CA THR A 728 13.90 -10.80 4.92
C THR A 728 14.39 -11.94 4.05
N VAL A 729 13.61 -12.40 3.06
CA VAL A 729 14.02 -13.49 2.15
C VAL A 729 15.18 -13.07 1.24
N GLN A 730 15.21 -11.82 0.76
CA GLN A 730 16.36 -11.32 0.00
C GLN A 730 17.63 -11.32 0.86
N ASN A 731 17.55 -10.82 2.09
CA ASN A 731 18.68 -10.75 3.01
C ASN A 731 19.15 -12.16 3.42
N PHE A 732 18.25 -13.07 3.75
CA PHE A 732 18.59 -14.46 4.06
C PHE A 732 19.29 -15.16 2.88
N CYS A 733 18.73 -15.06 1.66
CA CYS A 733 19.32 -15.66 0.46
C CYS A 733 20.73 -15.13 0.12
N VAL A 734 20.99 -13.85 0.38
CA VAL A 734 22.24 -13.18 -0.02
C VAL A 734 23.26 -13.13 1.11
N VAL A 735 22.89 -12.63 2.29
CA VAL A 735 23.79 -12.28 3.39
C VAL A 735 24.10 -13.47 4.29
N ASP A 736 23.08 -14.24 4.67
CA ASP A 736 23.22 -15.38 5.59
C ASP A 736 23.60 -16.67 4.84
N LEU A 737 22.92 -16.98 3.74
CA LEU A 737 23.24 -18.11 2.88
C LEU A 737 24.41 -17.82 1.94
N SER A 738 24.22 -17.03 0.87
CA SER A 738 25.19 -16.95 -0.24
C SER A 738 26.56 -16.39 0.15
N ASN A 739 26.63 -15.34 0.96
CA ASN A 739 27.88 -14.63 1.29
C ASN A 739 28.60 -15.18 2.55
N PHE A 740 27.98 -16.12 3.26
CA PHE A 740 28.47 -16.65 4.52
C PHE A 740 28.40 -18.18 4.53
N TYR A 741 27.23 -18.77 4.84
CA TYR A 741 27.11 -20.20 5.13
C TYR A 741 27.42 -21.11 3.93
N LEU A 742 26.96 -20.74 2.73
CA LEU A 742 27.21 -21.48 1.49
C LEU A 742 28.62 -21.22 0.93
N ASP A 743 29.30 -20.17 1.38
CA ASP A 743 30.65 -19.83 0.93
C ASP A 743 31.71 -20.58 1.74
N SER A 744 31.63 -20.53 3.08
CA SER A 744 32.43 -21.38 3.97
C SER A 744 32.10 -22.87 3.80
N GLY A 745 30.84 -23.19 3.50
CA GLY A 745 30.38 -24.55 3.23
C GLY A 745 31.05 -25.25 2.04
N LYS A 746 31.63 -24.52 1.07
CA LYS A 746 32.25 -25.11 -0.13
C LYS A 746 33.36 -26.11 0.19
N ASP A 747 34.20 -25.83 1.19
CA ASP A 747 35.30 -26.72 1.55
C ASP A 747 34.77 -28.10 2.02
N ARG A 748 33.77 -28.13 2.91
CA ARG A 748 33.15 -29.38 3.38
C ARG A 748 32.23 -30.05 2.35
N LEU A 749 31.54 -29.31 1.51
CA LEU A 749 30.67 -29.89 0.49
C LEU A 749 31.45 -30.54 -0.66
N TYR A 750 32.57 -29.94 -1.06
CA TYR A 750 33.33 -30.32 -2.24
C TYR A 750 34.57 -31.18 -1.95
N ILE A 751 35.27 -30.93 -0.84
CA ILE A 751 36.57 -31.55 -0.55
C ILE A 751 36.41 -32.82 0.30
N SER A 752 35.51 -32.82 1.28
CA SER A 752 35.30 -33.97 2.16
C SER A 752 34.75 -35.20 1.40
N GLY A 753 35.01 -36.39 1.95
CA GLY A 753 34.51 -37.66 1.44
C GLY A 753 32.98 -37.73 1.42
N ALA A 754 32.42 -38.52 0.50
CA ALA A 754 30.98 -38.50 0.21
C ALA A 754 30.09 -38.72 1.46
N ASN A 755 30.48 -39.65 2.33
CA ASN A 755 29.78 -40.00 3.57
C ASN A 755 30.42 -39.39 4.84
N ALA A 756 31.42 -38.51 4.71
CA ALA A 756 32.08 -37.91 5.86
C ALA A 756 31.08 -37.09 6.70
N TYR A 757 31.09 -37.26 8.02
CA TYR A 757 30.21 -36.55 8.96
C TYR A 757 30.17 -35.03 8.69
N ARG A 758 31.35 -34.43 8.45
CA ARG A 758 31.56 -33.01 8.12
C ARG A 758 30.77 -32.53 6.90
N ARG A 759 30.53 -33.41 5.92
CA ARG A 759 29.73 -33.15 4.73
C ARG A 759 28.24 -33.37 4.99
N ARG A 760 27.90 -34.45 5.72
CA ARG A 760 26.51 -34.80 6.07
C ARG A 760 25.85 -33.81 7.03
N SER A 761 26.59 -33.22 7.99
CA SER A 761 26.08 -32.14 8.85
C SER A 761 25.63 -30.93 8.03
N CYS A 762 26.45 -30.54 7.04
CA CYS A 762 26.12 -29.47 6.12
C CYS A 762 24.87 -29.81 5.30
N GLN A 763 24.85 -30.98 4.64
CA GLN A 763 23.74 -31.39 3.80
C GLN A 763 22.41 -31.48 4.58
N THR A 764 22.44 -31.87 5.85
CA THR A 764 21.27 -31.84 6.75
C THR A 764 20.67 -30.44 6.84
N VAL A 765 21.48 -29.43 7.14
CA VAL A 765 21.01 -28.04 7.21
C VAL A 765 20.67 -27.48 5.82
N LEU A 766 21.35 -27.90 4.74
CA LEU A 766 20.96 -27.50 3.37
C LEU A 766 19.59 -28.06 2.96
N ALA A 767 19.22 -29.26 3.41
CA ALA A 767 17.90 -29.85 3.19
C ALA A 767 16.82 -29.05 3.92
N ILE A 768 17.01 -28.78 5.21
CA ILE A 768 16.12 -27.93 6.02
C ILE A 768 15.99 -26.52 5.39
N ALA A 769 17.11 -25.95 4.94
CA ALA A 769 17.16 -24.64 4.29
C ALA A 769 16.32 -24.60 3.01
N VAL A 770 16.41 -25.61 2.15
CA VAL A 770 15.73 -25.59 0.84
C VAL A 770 14.24 -25.88 0.95
N GLU A 771 13.83 -26.77 1.86
CA GLU A 771 12.41 -27.02 2.12
C GLU A 771 11.72 -25.80 2.74
N ASN A 772 12.26 -25.24 3.84
CA ASN A 772 11.66 -24.07 4.47
C ASN A 772 11.73 -22.82 3.56
N LEU A 773 12.78 -22.66 2.73
CA LEU A 773 12.80 -21.61 1.71
C LEU A 773 11.70 -21.81 0.66
N ALA A 774 11.47 -23.04 0.18
CA ALA A 774 10.41 -23.33 -0.77
C ALA A 774 9.03 -23.01 -0.19
N ARG A 775 8.75 -23.46 1.04
CA ARG A 775 7.48 -23.18 1.74
C ARG A 775 7.29 -21.69 2.01
N ALA A 776 8.33 -20.99 2.50
CA ALA A 776 8.29 -19.55 2.78
C ALA A 776 7.93 -18.71 1.55
N ILE A 777 8.50 -19.02 0.39
CA ILE A 777 8.24 -18.26 -0.84
C ILE A 777 6.98 -18.72 -1.57
N ALA A 778 6.37 -19.85 -1.21
CA ALA A 778 5.24 -20.46 -1.94
C ALA A 778 4.03 -19.53 -2.14
N PRO A 779 3.64 -18.63 -1.21
CA PRO A 779 2.58 -17.67 -1.47
C PRO A 779 2.91 -16.65 -2.57
N VAL A 780 4.16 -16.24 -2.70
CA VAL A 780 4.59 -15.15 -3.61
C VAL A 780 5.21 -15.70 -4.89
N LEU A 781 6.26 -16.51 -4.78
CA LEU A 781 6.99 -17.14 -5.88
C LEU A 781 6.46 -18.56 -6.12
N CYS A 782 5.14 -18.68 -6.32
CA CYS A 782 4.43 -19.96 -6.29
C CYS A 782 4.97 -20.97 -7.30
N HIS A 783 5.39 -20.54 -8.50
CA HIS A 783 5.94 -21.45 -9.50
C HIS A 783 7.36 -21.88 -9.13
N THR A 784 8.17 -21.00 -8.54
CA THR A 784 9.55 -21.32 -8.15
C THR A 784 9.62 -22.19 -6.90
N ALA A 785 8.70 -22.03 -5.94
CA ALA A 785 8.55 -22.93 -4.81
C ALA A 785 8.27 -24.37 -5.26
N GLU A 786 7.30 -24.53 -6.17
CA GLU A 786 6.97 -25.83 -6.78
C GLU A 786 8.12 -26.39 -7.63
N ASP A 787 8.80 -25.54 -8.41
CA ASP A 787 9.97 -25.95 -9.21
C ASP A 787 11.14 -26.42 -8.33
N ILE A 788 11.33 -25.84 -7.14
CA ILE A 788 12.30 -26.30 -6.14
C ILE A 788 11.87 -27.66 -5.59
N TRP A 789 10.61 -27.80 -5.17
CA TRP A 789 10.05 -29.04 -4.61
C TRP A 789 10.17 -30.22 -5.58
N GLN A 790 9.82 -30.01 -6.85
CA GLN A 790 9.93 -31.00 -7.92
C GLN A 790 11.39 -31.35 -8.32
N ASN A 791 12.39 -30.65 -7.78
CA ASN A 791 13.81 -30.92 -8.00
C ASN A 791 14.54 -31.34 -6.70
N LEU A 792 13.81 -31.64 -5.62
CA LEU A 792 14.38 -32.31 -4.44
C LEU A 792 14.90 -33.71 -4.86
N PRO A 793 16.14 -34.09 -4.48
CA PRO A 793 16.75 -35.35 -4.92
C PRO A 793 16.29 -36.58 -4.11
N TYR A 794 15.51 -36.36 -3.04
CA TYR A 794 14.95 -37.36 -2.14
C TYR A 794 13.42 -37.32 -2.16
N SER A 795 12.77 -38.42 -1.80
CA SER A 795 11.30 -38.50 -1.75
C SER A 795 10.73 -37.75 -0.55
N THR A 796 9.86 -36.78 -0.79
CA THR A 796 8.98 -36.18 0.23
C THR A 796 7.62 -36.90 0.24
N PRO A 797 6.85 -36.87 1.34
CA PRO A 797 5.52 -37.48 1.40
C PRO A 797 4.42 -36.68 0.65
N TYR A 798 4.78 -35.55 0.03
CA TYR A 798 3.86 -34.57 -0.55
C TYR A 798 4.21 -34.31 -2.02
N LYS A 799 3.23 -34.41 -2.93
CA LYS A 799 3.48 -34.19 -4.38
C LYS A 799 3.85 -32.74 -4.70
N SER A 800 3.31 -31.80 -3.94
CA SER A 800 3.45 -30.36 -4.13
C SER A 800 3.90 -29.70 -2.82
N VAL A 801 4.66 -28.62 -2.92
CA VAL A 801 5.04 -27.78 -1.76
C VAL A 801 3.82 -27.31 -0.97
N PHE A 802 2.68 -27.06 -1.64
CA PHE A 802 1.46 -26.59 -0.99
C PHE A 802 0.77 -27.65 -0.12
N GLN A 803 1.10 -28.94 -0.32
CA GLN A 803 0.64 -30.03 0.55
C GLN A 803 1.55 -30.22 1.78
N SER A 804 2.72 -29.59 1.83
CA SER A 804 3.67 -29.73 2.95
C SER A 804 3.39 -28.82 4.16
N GLY A 805 2.34 -27.99 4.08
CA GLY A 805 2.00 -27.00 5.10
C GLY A 805 2.98 -25.83 5.16
N TRP A 806 2.94 -25.06 6.24
CA TRP A 806 3.84 -23.94 6.49
C TRP A 806 5.23 -24.40 6.99
N LEU A 807 5.97 -23.48 7.59
CA LEU A 807 7.37 -23.62 7.97
C LEU A 807 7.53 -24.60 9.15
N THR A 808 8.45 -25.56 9.03
CA THR A 808 8.83 -26.47 10.12
C THR A 808 10.04 -25.89 10.84
N ILE A 809 9.84 -25.48 12.09
CA ILE A 809 10.87 -24.88 12.95
C ILE A 809 10.82 -25.61 14.29
N GLU A 810 11.88 -26.32 14.66
CA GLU A 810 11.96 -26.99 15.96
C GLU A 810 12.38 -26.01 17.06
N ALA A 811 11.76 -26.11 18.24
CA ALA A 811 12.00 -25.19 19.34
C ALA A 811 13.45 -25.23 19.86
N GLU A 812 14.12 -26.38 19.74
CA GLU A 812 15.52 -26.59 20.12
C GLU A 812 16.51 -25.76 19.28
N TRP A 813 16.14 -25.34 18.07
CA TRP A 813 17.01 -24.51 17.22
C TRP A 813 17.19 -23.09 17.76
N HIS A 814 16.32 -22.63 18.67
CA HIS A 814 16.38 -21.28 19.20
C HIS A 814 17.46 -21.13 20.32
N ASN A 815 18.71 -20.85 19.91
CA ASN A 815 19.85 -20.66 20.83
C ASN A 815 20.47 -19.23 20.75
N PRO A 816 19.96 -18.25 21.50
CA PRO A 816 20.47 -16.87 21.51
C PRO A 816 21.90 -16.69 22.05
N GLU A 817 22.39 -17.56 22.94
CA GLU A 817 23.76 -17.45 23.47
C GLU A 817 24.80 -17.86 22.42
N LEU A 818 24.48 -18.89 21.62
CA LEU A 818 25.24 -19.26 20.44
C LEU A 818 25.23 -18.14 19.38
N ALA A 819 24.08 -17.48 19.17
CA ALA A 819 23.99 -16.34 18.26
C ALA A 819 24.95 -15.19 18.60
N LYS A 820 25.08 -14.82 19.89
CA LYS A 820 26.02 -13.76 20.32
C LYS A 820 27.46 -14.08 19.94
N LEU A 821 27.88 -15.35 20.07
CA LEU A 821 29.22 -15.80 19.65
C LEU A 821 29.39 -15.64 18.13
N TRP A 822 28.44 -16.14 17.35
CA TRP A 822 28.53 -16.11 15.89
C TRP A 822 28.35 -14.72 15.28
N GLN A 823 27.60 -13.83 15.93
CA GLN A 823 27.56 -12.41 15.57
C GLN A 823 28.95 -11.78 15.71
N ALA A 824 29.61 -11.93 16.87
CA ALA A 824 30.97 -11.42 17.06
C ALA A 824 31.98 -12.01 16.06
N LEU A 825 31.86 -13.30 15.73
CA LEU A 825 32.68 -13.96 14.69
C LEU A 825 32.43 -13.38 13.29
N ARG A 826 31.18 -13.00 12.95
CA ARG A 826 30.87 -12.32 11.69
C ARG A 826 31.37 -10.88 11.67
N GLU A 827 31.29 -10.16 12.79
CA GLU A 827 31.84 -8.81 12.94
C GLU A 827 33.37 -8.78 12.82
N ILE A 828 34.08 -9.87 13.17
CA ILE A 828 35.52 -10.05 12.89
C ILE A 828 35.78 -10.44 11.43
N ARG A 829 34.88 -11.22 10.80
CA ARG A 829 35.04 -11.67 9.41
C ARG A 829 35.05 -10.51 8.40
N ASP A 830 34.29 -9.46 8.64
CA ASP A 830 34.21 -8.30 7.73
C ASP A 830 35.54 -7.53 7.58
N PRO A 831 36.24 -7.08 8.65
CA PRO A 831 37.56 -6.46 8.52
C PRO A 831 38.62 -7.44 7.99
N VAL A 832 38.53 -8.74 8.30
CA VAL A 832 39.39 -9.78 7.69
C VAL A 832 39.20 -9.83 6.18
N ASN A 833 37.95 -9.87 5.70
CA ASN A 833 37.63 -9.84 4.27
C ASN A 833 38.13 -8.56 3.59
N GLN A 834 38.06 -7.40 4.25
CA GLN A 834 38.57 -6.14 3.71
C GLN A 834 40.09 -6.16 3.49
N VAL A 835 40.86 -6.69 4.44
CA VAL A 835 42.33 -6.83 4.28
C VAL A 835 42.68 -7.89 3.22
N LEU A 836 41.94 -9.01 3.17
CA LEU A 836 42.12 -10.06 2.15
C LEU A 836 41.83 -9.55 0.73
N GLU A 837 40.76 -8.77 0.52
CA GLU A 837 40.47 -8.15 -0.78
C GLU A 837 41.48 -7.07 -1.15
N SER A 838 41.98 -6.28 -0.19
CA SER A 838 43.07 -5.32 -0.44
C SER A 838 44.35 -6.03 -0.94
N ALA A 839 44.75 -7.12 -0.28
CA ALA A 839 45.88 -7.96 -0.69
C ALA A 839 45.68 -8.60 -2.08
N ARG A 840 44.44 -8.98 -2.43
CA ARG A 840 44.10 -9.51 -3.76
C ARG A 840 44.09 -8.44 -4.85
N GLN A 841 43.52 -7.26 -4.60
CA GLN A 841 43.49 -6.15 -5.56
C GLN A 841 44.90 -5.66 -5.92
N ASN A 842 45.81 -5.61 -4.94
CA ASN A 842 47.21 -5.27 -5.14
C ASN A 842 48.08 -6.45 -5.62
N LYS A 843 47.47 -7.61 -5.92
CA LYS A 843 48.11 -8.81 -6.47
C LYS A 843 49.18 -9.46 -5.57
N MET A 844 49.15 -9.19 -4.26
CA MET A 844 49.89 -9.97 -3.27
C MET A 844 49.42 -11.43 -3.31
N LEU A 845 48.09 -11.63 -3.41
CA LEU A 845 47.41 -12.92 -3.43
C LEU A 845 46.54 -13.07 -4.69
N GLY A 846 46.45 -14.26 -5.26
CA GLY A 846 45.48 -14.62 -6.29
C GLY A 846 44.11 -15.02 -5.72
N SER A 847 44.09 -15.65 -4.54
CA SER A 847 42.89 -16.14 -3.86
C SER A 847 43.04 -16.04 -2.33
N SER A 848 41.94 -16.03 -1.58
CA SER A 848 41.99 -15.99 -0.10
C SER A 848 42.64 -17.23 0.51
N LEU A 849 42.60 -18.38 -0.17
CA LEU A 849 43.31 -19.60 0.23
C LEU A 849 44.84 -19.46 0.16
N GLU A 850 45.39 -18.45 -0.52
CA GLU A 850 46.83 -18.14 -0.47
C GLU A 850 47.22 -17.35 0.79
N ALA A 851 46.24 -16.92 1.60
CA ALA A 851 46.47 -16.15 2.81
C ALA A 851 46.69 -17.00 4.06
N LYS A 852 47.54 -16.45 4.92
CA LYS A 852 47.55 -16.66 6.36
C LYS A 852 47.08 -15.38 7.03
N VAL A 853 46.03 -15.46 7.83
CA VAL A 853 45.44 -14.32 8.55
C VAL A 853 46.06 -14.26 9.95
N LEU A 854 46.52 -13.08 10.34
CA LEU A 854 47.09 -12.81 11.65
C LEU A 854 46.10 -11.95 12.44
N LEU A 855 45.76 -12.34 13.67
CA LEU A 855 44.71 -11.69 14.46
C LEU A 855 45.18 -11.39 15.89
N TYR A 856 44.85 -10.19 16.36
CA TYR A 856 44.99 -9.76 17.74
C TYR A 856 43.70 -9.07 18.20
N THR A 857 43.28 -9.33 19.44
CA THR A 857 42.27 -8.53 20.14
C THR A 857 42.71 -8.34 21.60
N PRO A 858 42.54 -7.14 22.20
CA PRO A 858 42.83 -6.92 23.61
C PRO A 858 41.74 -7.46 24.55
N ASP A 859 40.57 -7.87 24.03
CA ASP A 859 39.55 -8.54 24.84
C ASP A 859 39.99 -9.98 25.14
N ALA A 860 40.32 -10.24 26.41
CA ALA A 860 40.72 -11.56 26.88
C ALA A 860 39.62 -12.63 26.72
N GLN A 861 38.34 -12.28 26.87
CA GLN A 861 37.24 -13.25 26.71
C GLN A 861 37.07 -13.64 25.24
N LEU A 862 37.17 -12.67 24.33
CA LEU A 862 37.16 -12.92 22.89
C LEU A 862 38.41 -13.67 22.43
N SER A 863 39.58 -13.33 22.97
CA SER A 863 40.85 -14.01 22.67
C SER A 863 40.80 -15.50 23.04
N GLU A 864 40.34 -15.87 24.23
CA GLU A 864 40.19 -17.29 24.62
C GLU A 864 39.16 -18.04 23.77
N LYS A 865 38.04 -17.39 23.40
CA LYS A 865 37.06 -17.96 22.44
C LYS A 865 37.69 -18.21 21.07
N LEU A 866 38.46 -17.25 20.54
CA LEU A 866 39.17 -17.41 19.27
C LEU A 866 40.22 -18.52 19.34
N LYS A 867 40.96 -18.66 20.46
CA LYS A 867 41.92 -19.76 20.67
C LYS A 867 41.24 -21.14 20.66
N ALA A 868 40.06 -21.26 21.27
CA ALA A 868 39.28 -22.51 21.24
C ALA A 868 38.88 -22.93 19.81
N LEU A 869 38.69 -21.95 18.91
CA LEU A 869 38.35 -22.11 17.48
C LEU A 869 39.59 -22.13 16.56
N ASN A 870 40.82 -22.12 17.12
CA ASN A 870 42.07 -22.11 16.34
C ASN A 870 43.16 -22.99 16.96
N LYS A 871 42.78 -24.22 17.35
CA LYS A 871 43.68 -25.25 17.88
C LYS A 871 44.67 -25.70 16.80
N SER A 872 45.93 -25.31 16.91
CA SER A 872 46.98 -25.66 15.95
C SER A 872 47.65 -27.00 16.26
N ASP A 873 48.00 -27.78 15.23
CA ASP A 873 48.76 -29.05 15.34
C ASP A 873 50.25 -28.88 15.79
N ARG A 874 50.62 -27.75 16.42
CA ARG A 874 51.98 -27.51 16.94
C ARG A 874 52.16 -28.17 18.30
N ALA A 875 52.82 -29.33 18.31
CA ALA A 875 53.50 -29.82 19.51
C ALA A 875 54.62 -28.82 19.92
N PRO A 876 54.87 -28.61 21.23
CA PRO A 876 55.92 -27.70 21.69
C PRO A 876 57.31 -28.34 21.55
N ASP A 877 58.09 -27.88 20.58
CA ASP A 877 59.45 -28.36 20.34
C ASP A 877 60.46 -27.75 21.33
N ASN A 878 61.42 -28.55 21.81
CA ASN A 878 62.05 -28.30 23.11
C ASN A 878 63.59 -28.45 23.08
N GLY A 879 64.28 -27.36 22.70
CA GLY A 879 65.75 -27.22 22.70
C GLY A 879 66.47 -27.72 21.42
N SER A 880 67.77 -27.48 21.22
CA SER A 880 68.74 -26.64 21.95
C SER A 880 70.07 -26.52 21.16
N TYR A 881 71.02 -25.70 21.65
CA TYR A 881 72.39 -25.43 21.13
C TYR A 881 72.51 -24.55 19.85
N GLY A 882 73.56 -23.72 19.67
CA GLY A 882 74.73 -23.47 20.55
C GLY A 882 75.59 -22.24 20.13
N ASN A 883 76.54 -21.87 20.99
CA ASN A 883 77.35 -20.62 20.91
C ASN A 883 78.51 -20.63 19.89
N THR A 884 78.85 -19.44 19.36
CA THR A 884 80.19 -18.80 19.32
C THR A 884 80.09 -17.41 18.65
N SER A 885 80.85 -16.32 18.94
CA SER A 885 81.52 -15.75 20.12
C SER A 885 82.60 -14.74 19.66
N THR A 886 82.39 -13.43 19.87
CA THR A 886 83.39 -12.31 19.90
C THR A 886 82.61 -11.06 20.40
N ALA A 887 82.96 -10.30 21.45
CA ALA A 887 84.23 -9.65 21.85
C ALA A 887 84.62 -8.49 20.90
N GLU A 888 84.88 -7.23 21.30
CA GLU A 888 84.83 -6.46 22.59
C GLU A 888 84.76 -4.94 22.21
N GLU A 889 84.39 -3.93 23.01
CA GLU A 889 83.98 -3.80 24.43
C GLU A 889 82.61 -3.02 24.50
N GLY A 890 82.21 -2.06 25.38
CA GLY A 890 82.81 -1.41 26.56
C GLY A 890 81.92 -0.32 27.21
N GLN A 891 82.42 0.35 28.27
CA GLN A 891 81.73 1.37 29.13
C GLN A 891 82.75 2.43 29.68
N PRO A 892 82.46 3.50 30.49
CA PRO A 892 81.29 3.75 31.38
C PRO A 892 80.78 5.22 31.57
N GLN A 893 79.84 5.42 32.53
CA GLN A 893 79.60 6.65 33.35
C GLN A 893 79.08 7.95 32.67
N SER A 894 78.41 8.92 33.33
CA SER A 894 77.81 9.03 34.69
C SER A 894 76.74 10.16 34.75
N GLU A 895 76.12 10.37 35.92
CA GLU A 895 75.08 11.38 36.26
C GLU A 895 75.45 12.86 35.94
N GLN A 896 74.44 13.72 35.67
CA GLN A 896 74.16 14.96 36.44
C GLN A 896 72.94 15.80 35.96
N THR A 897 72.36 16.54 36.90
CA THR A 897 71.39 17.68 36.81
C THR A 897 71.89 18.78 37.79
N PRO A 898 71.32 20.02 37.93
CA PRO A 898 70.07 20.60 37.36
C PRO A 898 70.22 22.07 36.84
N GLU A 899 69.07 22.77 36.64
CA GLU A 899 68.86 24.26 36.68
C GLU A 899 69.59 25.21 35.68
N ALA A 900 69.21 26.48 35.45
CA ALA A 900 67.91 27.18 35.36
C ALA A 900 68.12 28.64 34.87
N SER A 901 67.17 29.29 34.16
CA SER A 901 67.02 30.78 34.12
C SER A 901 65.81 31.33 33.31
N THR A 902 65.23 32.43 33.84
CA THR A 902 64.36 33.47 33.22
C THR A 902 64.98 34.86 33.55
N PRO A 903 64.44 36.08 33.27
CA PRO A 903 63.24 36.58 32.55
C PRO A 903 63.59 37.56 31.37
N THR A 904 62.74 38.34 30.66
CA THR A 904 61.81 39.50 30.93
C THR A 904 61.12 39.90 29.56
N ALA A 905 60.34 40.95 29.21
CA ALA A 905 59.70 42.21 29.70
C ALA A 905 58.50 42.55 28.71
N ALA A 906 57.51 43.48 28.82
CA ALA A 906 57.28 44.85 29.39
C ALA A 906 57.64 46.05 28.45
N VAL A 907 56.84 47.13 28.19
CA VAL A 907 55.40 47.50 28.42
C VAL A 907 55.01 48.83 27.65
N ALA A 908 53.71 49.25 27.64
CA ALA A 908 53.14 50.62 27.36
C ALA A 908 53.04 51.19 25.89
N GLU A 909 52.18 52.15 25.45
CA GLU A 909 50.96 52.87 25.98
C GLU A 909 50.17 53.78 24.94
N THR A 910 48.84 53.99 25.12
CA THR A 910 47.94 55.13 24.64
C THR A 910 47.73 55.38 23.11
N ALA A 911 46.96 56.34 22.53
CA ALA A 911 46.18 57.56 22.95
C ALA A 911 45.01 57.95 21.94
N ILE A 912 44.28 59.08 22.14
CA ILE A 912 43.20 59.67 21.23
C ILE A 912 43.16 61.22 21.28
N PRO A 913 42.79 61.98 20.20
CA PRO A 913 41.52 62.80 20.14
C PRO A 913 40.99 63.12 18.68
N VAL A 914 39.96 63.94 18.30
CA VAL A 914 38.55 64.30 18.65
C VAL A 914 37.95 65.21 17.51
N GLY A 915 36.64 65.06 17.15
CA GLY A 915 35.71 66.11 16.58
C GLY A 915 35.64 66.39 15.04
N GLU A 916 34.63 67.07 14.45
CA GLU A 916 33.17 67.28 14.71
C GLU A 916 32.42 67.99 13.52
N LYS A 917 31.12 67.68 13.28
CA LYS A 917 29.98 68.38 12.57
C LYS A 917 29.22 67.44 11.60
N ALA A 918 27.88 67.28 11.58
CA ALA A 918 26.71 68.19 11.61
C ALA A 918 26.53 68.98 10.28
N GLN A 919 25.33 69.17 9.69
CA GLN A 919 23.91 68.92 10.07
C GLN A 919 23.21 68.00 9.02
N ASP A 920 21.90 67.70 8.95
CA ASP A 920 20.64 68.08 9.65
C ASP A 920 19.69 66.82 9.68
N SER A 921 18.34 66.74 9.80
CA SER A 921 17.17 67.65 9.66
C SER A 921 16.01 67.24 10.61
N SER A 922 14.72 67.53 10.34
CA SER A 922 13.63 67.43 11.35
C SER A 922 12.26 66.89 10.89
N PHE A 923 11.49 66.32 11.84
CA PHE A 923 10.03 66.54 11.96
C PHE A 923 9.58 66.49 13.44
N SER A 924 8.40 67.04 13.75
CA SER A 924 8.03 67.49 15.11
C SER A 924 7.02 66.60 15.87
N PHE A 925 7.22 66.44 17.17
CA PHE A 925 6.24 65.90 18.12
C PHE A 925 5.47 67.04 18.81
N ASN A 926 4.15 67.12 18.64
CA ASN A 926 3.33 68.06 19.41
C ASN A 926 1.88 67.58 19.67
N SER A 927 1.73 66.44 20.34
CA SER A 927 0.42 65.93 20.80
C SER A 927 0.47 65.00 22.04
N LEU A 928 1.64 64.83 22.67
CA LEU A 928 1.86 63.86 23.76
C LEU A 928 1.13 64.19 25.09
N GLY A 929 0.46 65.36 25.18
CA GLY A 929 -0.28 65.81 26.37
C GLY A 929 -1.55 65.02 26.72
N LYS A 930 -1.96 64.01 25.94
CA LYS A 930 -3.14 63.17 26.23
C LYS A 930 -2.83 61.69 26.50
N VAL A 931 -1.63 61.20 26.21
CA VAL A 931 -1.28 59.77 26.39
C VAL A 931 -0.75 59.48 27.81
N LEU A 932 -0.17 60.48 28.49
CA LEU A 932 0.43 60.30 29.83
C LEU A 932 -0.54 59.77 30.90
N PHE A 933 -1.86 59.92 30.73
CA PHE A 933 -2.86 59.42 31.69
C PHE A 933 -3.09 57.90 31.66
N LEU A 934 -2.61 57.20 30.62
CA LEU A 934 -2.75 55.74 30.47
C LEU A 934 -1.47 54.94 30.75
N LEU A 935 -0.32 55.62 30.87
CA LEU A 935 0.96 54.97 31.19
C LEU A 935 0.96 54.18 32.52
N PRO A 936 0.27 54.60 33.61
CA PRO A 936 0.24 53.81 34.84
C PRO A 936 -0.51 52.48 34.73
N SER A 937 -1.51 52.39 33.86
CA SER A 937 -2.31 51.18 33.61
C SER A 937 -1.77 50.30 32.48
N LEU A 938 -0.88 50.85 31.64
CA LEU A 938 -0.34 50.15 30.48
C LEU A 938 0.39 48.83 30.83
N PRO A 939 1.19 48.72 31.92
CA PRO A 939 1.83 47.46 32.29
C PRO A 939 0.80 46.36 32.58
N TYR A 940 -0.25 46.69 33.35
CA TYR A 940 -1.29 45.73 33.75
C TYR A 940 -2.14 45.30 32.54
N ALA A 941 -2.49 46.23 31.65
CA ALA A 941 -3.22 45.90 30.42
C ALA A 941 -2.37 45.07 29.43
N ILE A 942 -1.05 45.30 29.37
CA ILE A 942 -0.12 44.48 28.59
C ILE A 942 0.05 43.09 29.23
N GLU A 943 0.14 43.00 30.55
CA GLU A 943 0.26 41.74 31.29
C GLU A 943 -1.02 40.88 31.17
N GLU A 944 -2.20 41.49 31.27
CA GLU A 944 -3.49 40.83 31.02
C GLU A 944 -3.63 40.38 29.55
N PHE A 945 -3.25 41.23 28.58
CA PHE A 945 -3.30 40.89 27.16
C PHE A 945 -2.30 39.76 26.79
N ILE A 946 -1.05 39.87 27.25
CA ILE A 946 -0.03 38.84 27.02
C ILE A 946 -0.41 37.53 27.72
N GLY A 947 -0.95 37.57 28.95
CA GLY A 947 -1.44 36.37 29.63
C GLY A 947 -2.62 35.71 28.89
N LYS A 948 -3.62 36.50 28.49
CA LYS A 948 -4.84 36.02 27.82
C LYS A 948 -4.58 35.48 26.41
N TYR A 949 -3.61 36.04 25.69
CA TYR A 949 -3.29 35.66 24.31
C TYR A 949 -1.91 35.00 24.15
N GLN A 950 -1.27 34.55 25.24
CA GLN A 950 0.13 34.08 25.25
C GLN A 950 0.42 33.05 24.16
N ARG A 951 -0.45 32.03 24.04
CA ARG A 951 -0.32 30.99 23.00
C ARG A 951 -0.44 31.56 21.59
N ALA A 952 -1.43 32.43 21.33
CA ALA A 952 -1.61 33.05 20.03
C ALA A 952 -0.44 33.96 19.64
N ILE A 953 0.07 34.76 20.58
CA ILE A 953 1.24 35.63 20.37
C ILE A 953 2.49 34.79 20.08
N VAL A 954 2.74 33.71 20.84
CA VAL A 954 3.86 32.80 20.60
C VAL A 954 3.72 32.07 19.26
N THR A 955 2.53 31.58 18.89
CA THR A 955 2.29 30.94 17.59
C THR A 955 2.47 31.91 16.43
N VAL A 956 1.97 33.15 16.52
CA VAL A 956 2.16 34.17 15.48
C VAL A 956 3.63 34.61 15.39
N ALA A 957 4.33 34.75 16.51
CA ALA A 957 5.77 35.04 16.54
C ALA A 957 6.61 33.90 15.94
N LEU A 958 6.24 32.64 16.20
CA LEU A 958 6.87 31.46 15.57
C LEU A 958 6.59 31.41 14.06
N LEU A 959 5.36 31.66 13.62
CA LEU A 959 5.01 31.68 12.19
C LEU A 959 5.73 32.82 11.45
N LEU A 960 5.78 34.03 12.03
CA LEU A 960 6.54 35.16 11.48
C LEU A 960 8.06 34.87 11.47
N GLY A 961 8.60 34.28 12.55
CA GLY A 961 10.01 33.89 12.61
C GLY A 961 10.35 32.80 11.58
N THR A 962 9.44 31.85 11.34
CA THR A 962 9.61 30.79 10.33
C THR A 962 9.55 31.36 8.92
N ALA A 963 8.59 32.25 8.64
CA ALA A 963 8.50 32.95 7.35
C ALA A 963 9.76 33.80 7.08
N LEU A 964 10.18 34.60 8.07
CA LEU A 964 11.40 35.42 7.95
C LEU A 964 12.66 34.55 7.77
N ALA A 965 12.74 33.40 8.43
CA ALA A 965 13.83 32.45 8.26
C ALA A 965 13.81 31.78 6.87
N VAL A 966 12.63 31.46 6.33
CA VAL A 966 12.47 30.94 4.95
C VAL A 966 12.88 32.00 3.92
N ASP A 967 12.40 33.24 4.05
CA ASP A 967 12.77 34.33 3.14
C ASP A 967 14.26 34.65 3.20
N LEU A 968 14.86 34.69 4.39
CA LEU A 968 16.30 34.89 4.57
C LEU A 968 17.11 33.73 3.98
N THR A 969 16.66 32.48 4.16
CA THR A 969 17.31 31.29 3.58
C THR A 969 17.19 31.28 2.06
N ALA A 970 16.04 31.67 1.51
CA ALA A 970 15.82 31.78 0.07
C ALA A 970 16.65 32.92 -0.55
N ALA A 971 16.78 34.07 0.12
CA ALA A 971 17.65 35.16 -0.29
C ALA A 971 19.13 34.74 -0.28
N VAL A 972 19.57 34.01 0.75
CA VAL A 972 20.92 33.43 0.82
C VAL A 972 21.14 32.38 -0.28
N LEU A 973 20.18 31.49 -0.54
CA LEU A 973 20.26 30.51 -1.63
C LEU A 973 20.36 31.19 -3.00
N SER A 974 19.58 32.24 -3.22
CA SER A 974 19.59 33.04 -4.45
C SER A 974 20.95 33.74 -4.65
N ALA A 975 21.50 34.34 -3.59
CA ALA A 975 22.84 34.93 -3.60
C ALA A 975 23.93 33.87 -3.88
N VAL A 976 23.88 32.71 -3.22
CA VAL A 976 24.81 31.59 -3.43
C VAL A 976 24.74 31.06 -4.86
N ASN A 977 23.53 30.89 -5.42
CA ASN A 977 23.33 30.43 -6.79
C ASN A 977 23.75 31.46 -7.86
N SER A 978 23.92 32.73 -7.50
CA SER A 978 24.44 33.75 -8.42
C SER A 978 25.96 33.66 -8.66
N ILE A 979 26.69 32.84 -7.90
CA ILE A 979 28.14 32.67 -7.99
C ILE A 979 28.46 31.50 -8.95
N PRO A 980 29.08 31.74 -10.13
CA PRO A 980 29.33 30.70 -11.12
C PRO A 980 30.20 29.54 -10.60
N GLY A 981 29.76 28.30 -10.83
CA GLY A 981 30.45 27.08 -10.40
C GLY A 981 30.25 26.69 -8.92
N LEU A 982 29.73 27.59 -8.08
CA LEU A 982 29.48 27.31 -6.67
C LEU A 982 28.36 26.27 -6.44
N PRO A 983 27.26 26.23 -7.22
CA PRO A 983 26.26 25.15 -7.13
C PRO A 983 26.86 23.77 -7.42
N THR A 984 27.70 23.64 -8.45
CA THR A 984 28.36 22.37 -8.81
C THR A 984 29.38 21.94 -7.75
N LEU A 985 30.04 22.90 -7.07
CA LEU A 985 30.87 22.59 -5.90
C LEU A 985 30.01 22.07 -4.73
N PHE A 986 28.85 22.67 -4.47
CA PHE A 986 27.93 22.19 -3.43
C PHE A 986 27.25 20.86 -3.79
N GLU A 987 26.97 20.56 -5.06
CA GLU A 987 26.55 19.23 -5.49
C GLU A 987 27.66 18.20 -5.25
N LEU A 988 28.92 18.49 -5.61
CA LEU A 988 30.04 17.58 -5.36
C LEU A 988 30.30 17.37 -3.86
N ILE A 989 30.20 18.43 -3.04
CA ILE A 989 30.28 18.33 -1.57
C ILE A 989 29.08 17.58 -1.01
N GLY A 990 27.86 17.81 -1.51
CA GLY A 990 26.63 17.15 -1.07
C GLY A 990 26.58 15.67 -1.42
N ILE A 991 27.02 15.30 -2.62
CA ILE A 991 27.20 13.91 -3.06
C ILE A 991 28.31 13.25 -2.23
N GLY A 992 29.45 13.92 -2.04
CA GLY A 992 30.55 13.43 -1.21
C GLY A 992 30.15 13.21 0.26
N TYR A 993 29.41 14.15 0.84
CA TYR A 993 28.89 14.06 2.21
C TYR A 993 27.80 13.00 2.33
N SER A 994 26.89 12.89 1.36
CA SER A 994 25.85 11.84 1.34
C SER A 994 26.48 10.45 1.22
N PHE A 995 27.47 10.28 0.35
CA PHE A 995 28.23 9.03 0.21
C PHE A 995 29.00 8.70 1.50
N TRP A 996 29.68 9.69 2.10
CA TRP A 996 30.35 9.54 3.40
C TRP A 996 29.37 9.18 4.52
N PHE A 997 28.21 9.83 4.59
CA PHE A 997 27.17 9.60 5.60
C PHE A 997 26.56 8.20 5.47
N VAL A 998 26.22 7.77 4.25
CA VAL A 998 25.74 6.41 3.97
C VAL A 998 26.79 5.37 4.37
N CYS A 999 28.03 5.54 3.92
CA CYS A 999 29.12 4.62 4.25
C CYS A 999 29.45 4.58 5.75
N ARG A 1000 29.37 5.73 6.45
CA ARG A 1000 29.71 5.86 7.88
C ARG A 1000 28.60 5.39 8.82
N TYR A 1001 27.33 5.72 8.54
CA TYR A 1001 26.22 5.54 9.48
C TYR A 1001 25.15 4.54 9.04
N LEU A 1002 25.03 4.23 7.74
CA LEU A 1002 23.99 3.32 7.23
C LEU A 1002 24.52 1.95 6.78
N ILE A 1003 25.79 1.85 6.37
CA ILE A 1003 26.39 0.56 5.99
C ILE A 1003 26.86 -0.23 7.22
N LEU A 1004 27.73 0.33 8.07
CA LEU A 1004 28.24 -0.34 9.26
C LEU A 1004 27.17 -0.46 10.36
N ALA A 1005 27.24 -1.50 11.21
CA ALA A 1005 26.25 -1.76 12.25
C ALA A 1005 26.47 -0.91 13.51
N ALA A 1006 27.71 -0.86 14.04
CA ALA A 1006 28.04 -0.19 15.29
C ALA A 1006 27.64 1.30 15.32
N THR A 1007 27.80 2.01 14.21
CA THR A 1007 27.47 3.44 14.07
C THR A 1007 25.96 3.72 13.87
N ARG A 1008 25.14 2.70 13.53
CA ARG A 1008 23.67 2.85 13.55
C ARG A 1008 23.15 2.98 14.98
N GLN A 1009 23.77 2.30 15.93
CA GLN A 1009 23.39 2.37 17.35
C GLN A 1009 23.75 3.74 17.93
N GLU A 1010 24.92 4.30 17.56
CA GLU A 1010 25.31 5.68 17.88
C GLU A 1010 24.36 6.72 17.26
N LEU A 1011 23.93 6.52 16.00
CA LEU A 1011 22.94 7.38 15.35
C LEU A 1011 21.56 7.27 16.02
N GLY A 1012 21.11 6.06 16.36
CA GLY A 1012 19.85 5.81 17.06
C GLY A 1012 19.83 6.47 18.45
N GLN A 1013 20.93 6.37 19.20
CA GLN A 1013 21.09 7.08 20.47
C GLN A 1013 21.04 8.60 20.28
N LYS A 1014 21.73 9.17 19.29
CA LYS A 1014 21.67 10.62 19.00
C LYS A 1014 20.28 11.09 18.57
N ILE A 1015 19.56 10.28 17.79
CA ILE A 1015 18.16 10.56 17.44
C ILE A 1015 17.27 10.52 18.69
N ALA A 1016 17.46 9.55 19.59
CA ALA A 1016 16.73 9.49 20.86
C ALA A 1016 17.04 10.70 21.77
N THR A 1017 18.31 11.10 21.90
CA THR A 1017 18.71 12.30 22.65
C THR A 1017 18.08 13.57 22.05
N TRP A 1018 18.09 13.72 20.72
CA TRP A 1018 17.42 14.84 20.07
C TRP A 1018 15.89 14.78 20.22
N GLN A 1019 15.28 13.59 20.27
CA GLN A 1019 13.85 13.44 20.57
C GLN A 1019 13.54 13.86 22.02
N GLU A 1020 14.37 13.49 23.00
CA GLU A 1020 14.23 13.96 24.39
C GLU A 1020 14.44 15.48 24.54
N GLU A 1021 15.43 16.05 23.83
CA GLU A 1021 15.72 17.50 23.83
C GLU A 1021 14.63 18.33 23.12
N ILE A 1022 13.99 17.79 22.06
CA ILE A 1022 12.97 18.50 21.27
C ILE A 1022 11.56 18.30 21.84
N ALA A 1023 11.21 17.11 22.32
CA ALA A 1023 9.87 16.83 22.87
C ALA A 1023 9.72 17.28 24.33
N GLY A 1024 10.82 17.30 25.09
CA GLY A 1024 10.81 17.54 26.54
C GLY A 1024 10.34 16.33 27.34
N LYS A 1025 10.83 16.22 28.59
CA LYS A 1025 10.51 15.07 29.45
C LYS A 1025 9.03 15.03 29.84
N GLN A 1026 8.35 13.95 29.49
CA GLN A 1026 7.18 13.44 30.20
C GLN A 1026 7.61 12.26 31.08
N GLU A 1027 7.21 12.27 32.35
CA GLU A 1027 7.41 11.16 33.29
C GLU A 1027 6.08 10.44 33.55
N ALA A 1028 6.20 9.14 33.83
CA ALA A 1028 5.13 8.20 34.19
C ALA A 1028 4.14 7.83 33.05
N SER A 1029 3.52 6.64 33.07
CA SER A 1029 3.54 5.58 34.10
C SER A 1029 3.80 4.19 33.53
N ALA A 1030 4.34 3.29 34.36
CA ALA A 1030 4.50 1.88 34.05
C ALA A 1030 3.62 1.04 34.99
N GLU A 1031 2.38 0.75 34.56
CA GLU A 1031 1.45 -0.05 35.37
C GLU A 1031 0.36 -0.74 34.52
N LEU A 1032 0.73 -1.79 33.76
CA LEU A 1032 -0.23 -2.64 33.02
C LEU A 1032 0.32 -4.04 32.67
N SER A 1033 1.02 -4.68 33.60
CA SER A 1033 1.68 -5.99 33.39
C SER A 1033 1.64 -6.93 34.62
N ALA A 1034 0.58 -6.86 35.44
CA ALA A 1034 0.52 -7.57 36.72
C ALA A 1034 -0.87 -8.08 37.15
N GLN A 1035 -1.62 -8.77 36.27
CA GLN A 1035 -2.81 -9.55 36.67
C GLN A 1035 -2.84 -10.94 36.02
N ALA A 1036 -2.13 -11.88 36.64
CA ALA A 1036 -2.28 -13.32 36.43
C ALA A 1036 -2.09 -14.06 37.76
N THR A 1037 -3.19 -14.35 38.46
CA THR A 1037 -3.22 -15.17 39.68
C THR A 1037 -4.28 -16.26 39.57
N SER A 1038 -4.04 -17.38 40.25
CA SER A 1038 -4.62 -18.69 39.96
C SER A 1038 -6.06 -18.92 40.44
N PRO A 1039 -6.83 -19.77 39.73
CA PRO A 1039 -7.66 -20.83 40.33
C PRO A 1039 -6.74 -22.01 40.70
N SER A 1040 -6.75 -22.53 41.93
CA SER A 1040 -7.82 -23.29 42.59
C SER A 1040 -7.89 -24.75 42.14
N SER A 1041 -7.63 -25.66 43.07
CA SER A 1041 -7.76 -27.11 42.94
C SER A 1041 -9.22 -27.59 42.96
N LEU A 1042 -9.46 -28.82 42.46
CA LEU A 1042 -10.50 -29.83 42.77
C LEU A 1042 -10.75 -30.72 41.52
N PRO A 1043 -11.26 -31.97 41.66
CA PRO A 1043 -10.98 -33.03 42.64
C PRO A 1043 -10.47 -34.32 41.97
N GLU A 1044 -10.19 -35.38 42.74
CA GLU A 1044 -10.00 -36.74 42.20
C GLU A 1044 -11.35 -37.42 41.90
N GLU A 1045 -11.49 -38.15 40.78
CA GLU A 1045 -12.34 -39.35 40.73
C GLU A 1045 -11.90 -40.37 39.65
N LYS A 1046 -12.46 -41.59 39.71
CA LYS A 1046 -11.88 -42.82 39.13
C LYS A 1046 -12.61 -43.33 37.87
N VAL A 1047 -11.86 -43.73 36.86
CA VAL A 1047 -12.23 -44.76 35.86
C VAL A 1047 -10.96 -45.57 35.54
N VAL A 1048 -10.72 -46.72 36.17
CA VAL A 1048 -11.16 -48.08 35.76
C VAL A 1048 -10.53 -48.54 34.44
N SER A 1049 -9.51 -49.40 34.55
CA SER A 1049 -8.96 -50.22 33.46
C SER A 1049 -9.84 -51.43 33.14
N PRO A 1050 -9.66 -52.02 31.95
CA PRO A 1050 -9.68 -53.46 31.78
C PRO A 1050 -8.38 -54.00 31.17
N GLU A 1051 -7.96 -55.18 31.62
CA GLU A 1051 -6.83 -55.95 31.07
C GLU A 1051 -7.29 -56.91 29.94
N THR A 1052 -6.37 -57.78 29.48
CA THR A 1052 -6.56 -58.96 28.59
C THR A 1052 -6.72 -58.66 27.09
N SER A 1053 -6.16 -59.46 26.15
CA SER A 1053 -5.35 -60.69 26.25
C SER A 1053 -4.41 -60.90 25.03
N VAL A 1054 -3.34 -61.69 25.22
CA VAL A 1054 -2.40 -62.18 24.18
C VAL A 1054 -2.90 -63.52 23.60
N PRO A 1055 -2.68 -63.80 22.29
CA PRO A 1055 -1.75 -64.86 21.83
C PRO A 1055 -0.66 -64.30 20.86
N GLU A 1056 0.60 -64.74 20.82
CA GLU A 1056 1.14 -66.03 20.31
C GLU A 1056 0.74 -66.32 18.83
N GLU A 1057 1.63 -66.63 17.87
CA GLU A 1057 3.02 -67.13 17.88
C GLU A 1057 3.95 -66.46 16.81
N MET A 1058 5.24 -66.84 16.78
CA MET A 1058 6.18 -66.58 15.68
C MET A 1058 6.22 -67.73 14.64
N PRO A 1059 6.92 -67.55 13.50
CA PRO A 1059 8.20 -68.28 13.39
C PRO A 1059 9.39 -67.38 12.95
N ALA A 1060 10.60 -67.84 13.26
CA ALA A 1060 11.84 -67.07 13.14
C ALA A 1060 12.46 -67.04 11.73
N SER A 1061 13.23 -65.98 11.44
CA SER A 1061 14.17 -65.94 10.30
C SER A 1061 15.46 -65.16 10.63
N SER A 1062 16.55 -65.89 10.86
CA SER A 1062 17.97 -65.49 10.81
C SER A 1062 18.49 -64.33 11.70
N PRO A 1063 19.71 -64.45 12.27
CA PRO A 1063 20.33 -63.36 13.03
C PRO A 1063 20.86 -62.25 12.12
N LEU A 1064 20.82 -61.01 12.62
CA LEU A 1064 21.56 -59.87 12.09
C LEU A 1064 23.08 -60.07 12.31
N PRO A 1065 23.95 -59.56 11.42
CA PRO A 1065 25.39 -59.53 11.69
C PRO A 1065 25.70 -58.59 12.86
N GLU A 1066 26.69 -58.95 13.67
CA GLU A 1066 27.15 -58.15 14.80
C GLU A 1066 27.79 -56.83 14.33
N LYS A 1067 27.60 -55.76 15.11
CA LYS A 1067 28.35 -54.51 14.91
C LYS A 1067 29.82 -54.76 15.24
N PRO A 1068 30.79 -54.30 14.42
CA PRO A 1068 32.15 -54.16 14.90
C PRO A 1068 32.20 -53.07 15.99
N GLU A 1069 32.96 -53.31 17.05
CA GLU A 1069 33.34 -52.26 18.00
C GLU A 1069 34.35 -51.28 17.33
N PRO A 1070 34.42 -50.01 17.75
CA PRO A 1070 35.36 -49.06 17.14
C PRO A 1070 36.80 -49.37 17.56
N GLU A 1071 37.68 -49.73 16.62
CA GLU A 1071 39.11 -49.87 16.91
C GLU A 1071 39.76 -48.51 17.17
N GLU A 1072 40.28 -48.29 18.37
CA GLU A 1072 41.14 -47.14 18.66
C GLU A 1072 42.51 -47.28 17.95
N GLN A 1073 42.80 -46.42 16.97
CA GLN A 1073 44.11 -45.74 16.88
C GLN A 1073 44.26 -44.67 15.79
N LYS A 1074 44.68 -43.47 16.23
CA LYS A 1074 45.62 -42.52 15.59
C LYS A 1074 45.25 -41.99 14.18
N ALA A 1075 45.16 -40.67 13.94
CA ALA A 1075 45.55 -39.52 14.76
C ALA A 1075 44.53 -38.37 14.63
N SER A 1076 44.25 -37.71 15.75
CA SER A 1076 43.31 -36.60 15.80
C SER A 1076 43.86 -35.33 15.15
N LEU A 1077 43.20 -34.87 14.08
CA LEU A 1077 43.19 -33.43 13.76
C LEU A 1077 42.53 -32.69 14.93
N ALA A 1078 43.11 -31.59 15.40
CA ALA A 1078 42.75 -30.98 16.68
C ALA A 1078 41.43 -30.14 16.69
N GLY A 1079 40.40 -30.56 15.96
CA GLY A 1079 39.12 -29.85 15.85
C GLY A 1079 38.03 -30.71 15.18
N ASN A 1080 36.80 -30.19 15.08
CA ASN A 1080 35.72 -30.87 14.34
C ASN A 1080 35.76 -30.61 12.82
N GLY A 1081 36.77 -29.87 12.33
CA GLY A 1081 36.91 -29.52 10.91
C GLY A 1081 35.92 -28.46 10.40
N VAL A 1082 35.00 -27.96 11.23
CA VAL A 1082 33.94 -27.01 10.80
C VAL A 1082 34.08 -25.68 11.52
N ASP A 1083 34.10 -25.69 12.85
CA ASP A 1083 34.09 -24.49 13.69
C ASP A 1083 35.52 -23.94 13.90
N GLU A 1084 36.30 -23.87 12.81
CA GLU A 1084 37.67 -23.37 12.83
C GLU A 1084 37.80 -22.04 12.09
N LEU A 1085 38.57 -21.10 12.65
CA LEU A 1085 38.71 -19.74 12.10
C LEU A 1085 39.15 -19.71 10.63
N ARG A 1086 39.98 -20.68 10.18
CA ARG A 1086 40.42 -20.78 8.79
C ARG A 1086 39.27 -21.02 7.79
N TYR A 1087 38.23 -21.77 8.19
CA TYR A 1087 37.05 -22.00 7.34
C TYR A 1087 36.07 -20.83 7.39
N LEU A 1088 35.96 -20.15 8.53
CA LEU A 1088 35.20 -18.91 8.68
C LEU A 1088 35.74 -17.78 7.78
N PHE A 1089 37.06 -17.60 7.76
CA PHE A 1089 37.74 -16.57 6.97
C PHE A 1089 38.15 -17.02 5.55
N ILE A 1090 37.87 -18.29 5.19
CA ILE A 1090 38.14 -18.90 3.87
C ILE A 1090 39.61 -18.68 3.45
N CYS A 1091 40.52 -18.96 4.38
CA CYS A 1091 41.98 -18.90 4.21
C CYS A 1091 42.62 -20.23 4.58
N SER A 1092 43.91 -20.42 4.30
CA SER A 1092 44.56 -21.70 4.65
C SER A 1092 44.94 -21.80 6.13
N GLN A 1093 45.29 -20.67 6.74
CA GLN A 1093 45.93 -20.60 8.05
C GLN A 1093 45.46 -19.35 8.81
N VAL A 1094 45.29 -19.48 10.12
CA VAL A 1094 45.06 -18.36 11.05
C VAL A 1094 46.05 -18.47 12.20
N GLU A 1095 46.68 -17.36 12.56
CA GLU A 1095 47.58 -17.25 13.71
C GLU A 1095 47.05 -16.17 14.65
N LEU A 1096 46.85 -16.52 15.92
CA LEU A 1096 46.45 -15.59 16.97
C LEU A 1096 47.72 -15.06 17.64
N LEU A 1097 47.82 -13.74 17.76
CA LEU A 1097 48.97 -13.04 18.32
C LEU A 1097 48.68 -12.58 19.75
N ASP A 1098 49.68 -12.63 20.63
CA ASP A 1098 49.59 -12.06 21.99
C ASP A 1098 49.80 -10.53 22.01
N SER A 1099 50.20 -9.92 20.88
CA SER A 1099 50.48 -8.49 20.75
C SER A 1099 50.29 -8.01 19.31
N PRO A 1100 49.77 -6.78 19.08
CA PRO A 1100 49.66 -6.20 17.74
C PRO A 1100 51.03 -5.75 17.18
N SER A 1101 52.12 -5.79 17.96
CA SER A 1101 53.45 -5.36 17.52
C SER A 1101 53.96 -6.12 16.30
N ALA A 1102 53.63 -7.42 16.15
CA ALA A 1102 53.98 -8.21 14.97
C ALA A 1102 53.26 -7.76 13.67
N LEU A 1103 52.22 -6.91 13.79
CA LEU A 1103 51.53 -6.30 12.66
C LEU A 1103 52.14 -4.94 12.25
N ALA A 1104 53.02 -4.35 13.07
CA ALA A 1104 53.50 -2.98 12.91
C ALA A 1104 54.20 -2.73 11.56
N GLU A 1105 54.88 -3.73 11.00
CA GLU A 1105 55.63 -3.61 9.73
C GLU A 1105 54.88 -4.16 8.50
N LEU A 1106 53.73 -4.81 8.67
CA LEU A 1106 53.00 -5.44 7.55
C LEU A 1106 52.35 -4.42 6.60
N GLU A 1107 52.39 -4.70 5.30
CA GLU A 1107 51.77 -3.87 4.25
C GLU A 1107 50.23 -3.98 4.27
N TYR A 1108 49.70 -5.21 4.37
CA TYR A 1108 48.27 -5.49 4.37
C TYR A 1108 47.77 -5.76 5.79
N LYS A 1109 47.22 -4.72 6.41
CA LYS A 1109 46.69 -4.76 7.78
C LYS A 1109 45.56 -3.77 8.03
N MET A 1110 44.83 -4.01 9.12
CA MET A 1110 43.91 -3.07 9.74
C MET A 1110 44.16 -3.08 11.25
N VAL A 1111 44.17 -1.91 11.89
CA VAL A 1111 44.33 -1.80 13.34
C VAL A 1111 43.24 -0.88 13.87
N SER A 1112 42.53 -1.33 14.90
CA SER A 1112 41.50 -0.60 15.62
C SER A 1112 41.61 -0.92 17.12
N ASP A 1113 40.96 -0.14 17.97
CA ASP A 1113 41.10 -0.24 19.43
C ASP A 1113 40.72 -1.61 19.99
N ASN A 1114 39.82 -2.34 19.32
CA ASN A 1114 39.30 -3.66 19.77
C ASN A 1114 39.76 -4.85 18.90
N LEU A 1115 40.38 -4.60 17.74
CA LEU A 1115 40.79 -5.65 16.80
C LEU A 1115 41.93 -5.17 15.90
N ALA A 1116 42.95 -6.01 15.73
CA ALA A 1116 43.98 -5.83 14.72
C ALA A 1116 44.13 -7.08 13.85
N VAL A 1117 44.22 -6.86 12.54
CA VAL A 1117 44.24 -7.87 11.47
C VAL A 1117 45.48 -7.65 10.61
N GLY A 1118 46.20 -8.71 10.29
CA GLY A 1118 47.21 -8.72 9.22
C GLY A 1118 46.96 -9.85 8.22
N VAL A 1119 47.43 -9.68 6.99
CA VAL A 1119 47.43 -10.73 5.96
C VAL A 1119 48.84 -10.93 5.45
N VAL A 1120 49.30 -12.18 5.50
CA VAL A 1120 50.56 -12.63 4.88
C VAL A 1120 50.28 -13.84 3.98
N LYS A 1121 51.30 -14.32 3.23
CA LYS A 1121 51.15 -15.56 2.46
C LYS A 1121 51.15 -16.77 3.38
N ALA A 1122 50.38 -17.79 3.03
CA ALA A 1122 50.33 -19.03 3.76
C ALA A 1122 51.64 -19.83 3.66
N ASP A 1123 52.02 -20.44 4.78
CA ASP A 1123 53.22 -21.27 4.91
C ASP A 1123 53.03 -22.60 4.16
N GLY A 1124 54.05 -23.05 3.41
CA GLY A 1124 54.04 -24.34 2.71
C GLY A 1124 53.67 -24.27 1.22
N VAL A 1125 53.08 -25.36 0.70
CA VAL A 1125 52.82 -25.56 -0.74
C VAL A 1125 51.32 -25.76 -0.99
N LYS A 1126 50.86 -25.32 -2.18
CA LYS A 1126 49.46 -25.47 -2.61
C LYS A 1126 49.11 -26.92 -2.90
N CYS A 1127 47.99 -27.39 -2.33
CA CYS A 1127 47.37 -28.67 -2.65
C CYS A 1127 46.64 -28.63 -4.01
N ASP A 1128 46.89 -29.58 -4.90
CA ASP A 1128 46.23 -29.67 -6.21
C ASP A 1128 44.71 -29.88 -6.14
N ARG A 1129 44.21 -30.50 -5.05
CA ARG A 1129 42.80 -30.89 -4.88
C ARG A 1129 41.93 -29.82 -4.22
N CYS A 1130 42.36 -29.26 -3.08
CA CYS A 1130 41.59 -28.27 -2.31
C CYS A 1130 42.14 -26.85 -2.36
N TRP A 1131 43.28 -26.64 -3.03
CA TRP A 1131 43.91 -25.33 -3.25
C TRP A 1131 44.33 -24.55 -2.00
N ASN A 1132 44.15 -25.14 -0.81
CA ASN A 1132 44.73 -24.69 0.45
C ASN A 1132 46.27 -24.91 0.40
N TYR A 1133 46.99 -24.15 1.21
CA TYR A 1133 48.42 -24.24 1.42
C TYR A 1133 48.71 -24.97 2.73
N SER A 1134 49.53 -26.02 2.66
CA SER A 1134 49.97 -26.79 3.82
C SER A 1134 51.47 -27.04 3.73
N THR A 1135 52.15 -27.00 4.88
CA THR A 1135 53.56 -27.41 5.01
C THR A 1135 53.75 -28.92 4.85
N ARG A 1136 52.65 -29.69 4.86
CA ARG A 1136 52.61 -31.16 4.82
C ARG A 1136 52.32 -31.75 3.42
N VAL A 1137 52.16 -30.90 2.41
CA VAL A 1137 52.04 -31.37 1.01
C VAL A 1137 53.32 -32.10 0.61
N GLY A 1138 53.19 -33.35 0.20
CA GLY A 1138 54.32 -34.23 -0.13
C GLY A 1138 54.70 -35.25 0.96
N GLU A 1139 54.08 -35.22 2.15
CA GLU A 1139 54.29 -36.25 3.18
C GLU A 1139 53.81 -37.65 2.76
N ASN A 1140 52.78 -37.74 1.90
CA ASN A 1140 52.27 -39.02 1.40
C ASN A 1140 52.92 -39.40 0.04
N PRO A 1141 53.66 -40.52 -0.07
CA PRO A 1141 54.34 -40.92 -1.30
C PRO A 1141 53.44 -41.27 -2.49
N GLU A 1142 52.21 -41.74 -2.25
CA GLU A 1142 51.24 -42.09 -3.30
C GLU A 1142 50.47 -40.86 -3.83
N HIS A 1143 50.49 -39.79 -3.05
CA HIS A 1143 49.71 -38.57 -3.22
C HIS A 1143 50.56 -37.30 -3.00
N PRO A 1144 51.71 -37.14 -3.69
CA PRO A 1144 52.74 -36.17 -3.33
C PRO A 1144 52.42 -34.68 -3.62
N THR A 1145 51.29 -34.37 -4.27
CA THR A 1145 50.88 -32.99 -4.61
C THR A 1145 49.61 -32.52 -3.89
N ILE A 1146 49.13 -33.29 -2.91
CA ILE A 1146 47.97 -32.92 -2.08
C ILE A 1146 48.33 -32.91 -0.59
N CYS A 1147 47.52 -32.21 0.20
CA CYS A 1147 47.72 -32.08 1.65
C CYS A 1147 47.11 -33.27 2.43
N GLU A 1148 47.50 -33.38 3.70
CA GLU A 1148 47.02 -34.37 4.67
C GLU A 1148 45.49 -34.55 4.67
N ARG A 1149 44.72 -33.45 4.74
CA ARG A 1149 43.25 -33.45 4.66
C ARG A 1149 42.72 -34.10 3.38
N CYS A 1150 43.40 -33.88 2.25
CA CYS A 1150 42.97 -34.41 0.96
C CYS A 1150 43.34 -35.87 0.75
N VAL A 1151 44.36 -36.39 1.42
CA VAL A 1151 44.62 -37.84 1.49
C VAL A 1151 43.50 -38.50 2.29
N SER A 1152 43.21 -37.97 3.48
CA SER A 1152 42.14 -38.45 4.37
C SER A 1152 40.76 -38.44 3.68
N ALA A 1153 40.43 -37.37 2.96
CA ALA A 1153 39.16 -37.25 2.23
C ALA A 1153 39.02 -38.21 1.03
N LEU A 1154 40.14 -38.68 0.46
CA LEU A 1154 40.14 -39.70 -0.60
C LEU A 1154 40.01 -41.12 -0.05
N ALA A 1155 40.38 -41.35 1.21
CA ALA A 1155 40.06 -42.58 1.94
C ALA A 1155 38.60 -42.60 2.44
N GLY A 1156 38.06 -41.42 2.78
CA GLY A 1156 36.68 -41.21 3.24
C GLY A 1156 36.57 -40.56 4.62
N ASP A 1157 37.71 -40.35 5.29
CA ASP A 1157 37.81 -40.07 6.74
C ASP A 1157 37.84 -38.57 7.09
N PHE A 1158 37.55 -37.67 6.14
CA PHE A 1158 37.58 -36.21 6.30
C PHE A 1158 36.55 -35.52 5.41
#